data_AF-A0A381YI33-F1
#
_entry.id   AF-A0A381YI33-F1
#
_cell.length_a   1.000
_cell.length_b   1.000
_cell.length_c   1.000
_cell.angle_alpha   90.00
_cell.angle_beta   90.00
_cell.angle_gamma   90.00
#
_symmetry.space_group_name_H-M   'P 1'
#
loop_
_entity.id
_entity.type
_entity.pdbx_description
1 polymer ?
#
loop_
_entity_poly.entity_id
_entity_poly.type
_entity_poly.pdbx_seq_one_letter_code
_entity_poly.pdbx_strand_id
1 'polypeptide(L)'
;MTLRKVVCVSFVVAAHFSLLTPKLSADNPTKFESRVTPFLAKYCFDCHDDETQKGDVAFHELNGVNADNARLWKSIWEQVALKEMPPKKKKTQPNLEERQQLAELIVTEMQRVLKEKGGFYEHLHPSKGNLLDHDLLFGELPKNLEPTSSPARIWRLHPQEHFTRLNELISVEPPYDPNKPGARARGDHVPTDRKTGTNIYLGIHDVLDWVGTNFSLHHSLKNITPILSTKVKRGLQHYPHLYSVNSSETLRIANDAETIIRFMAYGPDAKAFQFADHVSDIDEKHRGIAIYKGRTILTKHGVPQGVFFYKKSKRPITPVHDLMAEPGVNDERLKAAVDFLFEALTLRLPTVEESATYLGIVKQSIEELGKEQGAILGLTPIFLDRAALFRTELCETGTPDKYDRVMLEGQELSLAINAAFSYLAPDTKLKQALKTGRLKTREDVKREVIRILNDDSIRKPAILRFFREYFDYDLASKVDKDDNLLKKAGGLSKSKSHRQLMAEMTTNTDRLVELILKEDKNVLSELLTTDRAILPEKLSDQGYFGEMSKNGKIVGKPVVPDSSKKKALLPVQAKDLPGIIVDNSDAKVMGEWTKSSRSKDRVGSDYLITEVDVNEKAKALPPLKATALPGIVVDNRDAKTTGYWGKASGVKNHVGSEYLLSRTPGSKAVYPVKFPEEGKYEVRITIAQHANRSSKTLVTVRHKGGEEAFRINQRISAGSFNKGGSDGYFQSLGFFEFPSGPWDAVEFSTKGGDGLVVADAV
;
A
#
# COMPACT_ATOMS: atom_id res chain seq x y z
N MET A 1 -26.90 -12.91 55.78
CA MET A 1 -28.38 -12.97 55.77
C MET A 1 -28.81 -12.46 54.40
N THR A 2 -29.12 -13.35 53.46
CA THR A 2 -30.46 -13.93 53.18
C THR A 2 -31.48 -12.89 52.70
N LEU A 3 -32.32 -13.09 51.70
CA LEU A 3 -32.47 -14.02 50.55
C LEU A 3 -33.91 -13.73 50.04
N ARG A 4 -34.14 -13.63 48.71
CA ARG A 4 -35.36 -14.17 48.02
C ARG A 4 -36.76 -13.55 48.34
N LYS A 5 -37.81 -13.61 47.48
CA LYS A 5 -38.01 -13.96 46.03
C LYS A 5 -39.48 -13.67 45.61
N VAL A 6 -39.82 -13.87 44.32
CA VAL A 6 -41.18 -13.98 43.68
C VAL A 6 -42.04 -12.68 43.75
N VAL A 7 -43.02 -12.35 42.88
CA VAL A 7 -43.82 -12.99 41.79
C VAL A 7 -43.99 -11.98 40.62
N CYS A 8 -43.91 -12.23 39.29
CA CYS A 8 -43.71 -13.39 38.38
C CYS A 8 -44.98 -14.00 37.70
N VAL A 9 -44.84 -14.51 36.45
CA VAL A 9 -45.86 -15.18 35.58
C VAL A 9 -47.02 -14.24 35.14
N SER A 10 -47.65 -14.25 33.93
CA SER A 10 -48.00 -15.26 32.90
C SER A 10 -48.34 -14.58 31.55
N PHE A 11 -48.53 -15.19 30.35
CA PHE A 11 -48.14 -16.46 29.64
C PHE A 11 -48.28 -16.13 28.12
N VAL A 12 -47.29 -16.34 27.23
CA VAL A 12 -47.07 -17.53 26.36
C VAL A 12 -48.22 -17.88 25.37
N VAL A 13 -47.91 -17.94 24.06
CA VAL A 13 -48.18 -19.08 23.13
C VAL A 13 -47.49 -18.87 21.76
N ALA A 14 -46.80 -19.93 21.28
CA ALA A 14 -46.31 -20.21 19.91
C ALA A 14 -45.47 -19.15 19.13
N ALA A 15 -44.52 -19.54 18.26
CA ALA A 15 -44.09 -20.88 17.84
C ALA A 15 -42.57 -21.06 18.02
N HIS A 16 -42.15 -22.28 18.39
CA HIS A 16 -40.74 -22.67 18.33
C HIS A 16 -40.43 -23.15 16.91
N PHE A 17 -39.70 -22.38 16.12
CA PHE A 17 -38.93 -22.97 15.03
C PHE A 17 -37.73 -23.71 15.62
N SER A 18 -37.85 -25.03 15.69
CA SER A 18 -36.74 -25.89 16.08
C SER A 18 -35.66 -25.79 15.01
N LEU A 19 -34.42 -25.53 15.42
CA LEU A 19 -33.25 -25.72 14.58
C LEU A 19 -33.19 -27.20 14.18
N LEU A 20 -33.63 -27.51 12.95
CA LEU A 20 -33.27 -28.74 12.28
C LEU A 20 -31.82 -28.62 11.83
N THR A 21 -30.91 -28.89 12.77
CA THR A 21 -29.76 -29.71 12.37
C THR A 21 -30.30 -31.08 11.96
N PRO A 22 -29.72 -31.75 10.95
CA PRO A 22 -30.05 -33.14 10.69
C PRO A 22 -29.75 -33.95 11.96
N LYS A 23 -30.79 -34.47 12.60
CA LYS A 23 -30.67 -35.31 13.79
C LYS A 23 -30.12 -36.69 13.40
N LEU A 24 -28.80 -36.74 13.18
CA LEU A 24 -28.03 -37.73 13.90
C LEU A 24 -28.24 -37.42 15.39
N SER A 25 -29.20 -38.14 15.98
CA SER A 25 -29.56 -37.97 17.39
C SER A 25 -28.33 -38.18 18.28
N ALA A 26 -28.27 -37.46 19.39
CA ALA A 26 -27.19 -37.45 20.37
C ALA A 26 -27.19 -38.74 21.20
N ASP A 27 -27.09 -39.88 20.52
CA ASP A 27 -27.27 -41.22 21.07
C ASP A 27 -25.92 -41.86 21.44
N ASN A 28 -25.59 -41.79 22.73
CA ASN A 28 -24.67 -42.69 23.45
C ASN A 28 -23.20 -42.86 22.97
N PRO A 29 -22.21 -42.81 23.89
CA PRO A 29 -20.84 -43.28 23.63
C PRO A 29 -20.78 -44.71 23.06
N THR A 30 -21.71 -45.58 23.45
CA THR A 30 -21.88 -46.94 22.95
C THR A 30 -22.03 -47.00 21.42
N LYS A 31 -22.59 -45.97 20.77
CA LYS A 31 -22.76 -45.87 19.31
C LYS A 31 -21.45 -45.50 18.60
N PHE A 32 -20.58 -44.72 19.26
CA PHE A 32 -19.22 -44.47 18.80
C PHE A 32 -18.37 -45.75 18.92
N GLU A 33 -18.32 -46.36 20.12
CA GLU A 33 -17.51 -47.55 20.39
C GLU A 33 -17.89 -48.72 19.46
N SER A 34 -19.19 -48.98 19.28
CA SER A 34 -19.70 -50.04 18.38
C SER A 34 -19.30 -49.89 16.91
N ARG A 35 -18.85 -48.71 16.47
CA ARG A 35 -18.42 -48.42 15.10
C ARG A 35 -16.91 -48.21 14.97
N VAL A 36 -16.27 -47.63 15.97
CA VAL A 36 -14.84 -47.31 15.95
C VAL A 36 -13.98 -48.50 16.38
N THR A 37 -14.39 -49.29 17.37
CA THR A 37 -13.62 -50.47 17.82
C THR A 37 -13.43 -51.50 16.70
N PRO A 38 -14.44 -51.84 15.87
CA PRO A 38 -14.23 -52.69 14.69
C PRO A 38 -13.24 -52.11 13.66
N PHE A 39 -13.20 -50.79 13.48
CA PHE A 39 -12.22 -50.14 12.60
C PHE A 39 -10.80 -50.31 13.16
N LEU A 40 -10.59 -50.00 14.44
CA LEU A 40 -9.28 -50.11 15.08
C LEU A 40 -8.77 -51.56 15.09
N ALA A 41 -9.65 -52.54 15.34
CA ALA A 41 -9.30 -53.95 15.24
C ALA A 41 -8.91 -54.40 13.83
N LYS A 42 -9.64 -53.93 12.80
CA LYS A 42 -9.41 -54.30 11.39
C LYS A 42 -8.17 -53.64 10.78
N TYR A 43 -7.75 -52.47 11.29
CA TYR A 43 -6.77 -51.61 10.61
C TYR A 43 -5.58 -51.16 11.47
N CYS A 44 -5.68 -51.16 12.80
CA CYS A 44 -4.71 -50.48 13.67
C CYS A 44 -4.01 -51.41 14.69
N PHE A 45 -4.74 -52.32 15.35
CA PHE A 45 -4.20 -53.16 16.44
C PHE A 45 -2.98 -53.98 15.99
N ASP A 46 -2.98 -54.46 14.73
CA ASP A 46 -1.89 -55.00 13.90
C ASP A 46 -0.50 -54.29 13.98
N CYS A 47 -0.43 -53.12 14.63
CA CYS A 47 0.74 -52.29 14.91
C CYS A 47 0.63 -51.44 16.22
N HIS A 48 -0.48 -51.51 16.96
CA HIS A 48 -0.85 -50.60 18.07
C HIS A 48 -1.75 -51.29 19.12
N ASP A 49 -1.54 -52.57 19.39
CA ASP A 49 -2.19 -53.33 20.47
C ASP A 49 -1.42 -53.12 21.81
N ASP A 50 -1.45 -54.08 22.73
CA ASP A 50 -0.70 -54.07 23.99
C ASP A 50 0.74 -54.59 23.82
N GLU A 51 0.94 -55.65 23.04
CA GLU A 51 2.28 -56.21 22.76
C GLU A 51 3.10 -55.35 21.77
N THR A 52 2.46 -54.76 20.76
CA THR A 52 3.10 -54.09 19.62
C THR A 52 2.73 -52.61 19.57
N GLN A 53 3.52 -51.77 20.25
CA GLN A 53 3.23 -50.33 20.41
C GLN A 53 4.07 -49.45 19.47
N LYS A 54 3.82 -49.48 18.15
CA LYS A 54 4.71 -48.79 17.19
C LYS A 54 4.62 -47.26 17.32
N GLY A 55 5.76 -46.61 17.54
CA GLY A 55 5.81 -45.16 17.76
C GLY A 55 5.30 -44.75 19.14
N ASP A 56 5.43 -45.64 20.14
CA ASP A 56 5.08 -45.44 21.55
C ASP A 56 3.59 -45.10 21.75
N VAL A 57 2.74 -45.73 20.92
CA VAL A 57 1.28 -45.54 20.89
C VAL A 57 0.58 -46.89 20.82
N ALA A 58 -0.35 -47.09 21.75
CA ALA A 58 -1.23 -48.24 21.87
C ALA A 58 -2.71 -47.79 21.89
N PHE A 59 -3.61 -48.64 21.39
CA PHE A 59 -5.04 -48.33 21.25
C PHE A 59 -5.97 -49.28 22.03
N HIS A 60 -5.45 -50.21 22.83
CA HIS A 60 -6.25 -51.22 23.54
C HIS A 60 -7.06 -50.64 24.72
N GLU A 61 -6.57 -49.62 25.43
CA GLU A 61 -7.30 -48.95 26.53
C GLU A 61 -8.27 -47.85 26.06
N LEU A 62 -8.43 -47.65 24.75
CA LEU A 62 -8.87 -46.37 24.17
C LEU A 62 -10.41 -46.24 24.09
N ASN A 63 -11.04 -46.28 25.26
CA ASN A 63 -12.49 -46.24 25.47
C ASN A 63 -13.07 -44.83 25.25
N GLY A 64 -13.63 -44.61 24.06
CA GLY A 64 -14.33 -43.37 23.68
C GLY A 64 -13.45 -42.11 23.65
N VAL A 65 -14.06 -40.97 23.31
CA VAL A 65 -13.39 -39.66 23.36
C VAL A 65 -13.61 -39.01 24.73
N ASN A 66 -12.54 -38.54 25.35
CA ASN A 66 -12.53 -37.70 26.54
C ASN A 66 -11.49 -36.58 26.37
N ALA A 67 -11.37 -35.69 27.36
CA ALA A 67 -10.51 -34.51 27.24
C ALA A 67 -9.01 -34.84 27.30
N ASP A 68 -8.65 -35.97 27.91
CA ASP A 68 -7.27 -36.35 28.21
C ASP A 68 -6.68 -37.16 27.03
N ASN A 69 -7.50 -38.01 26.39
CA ASN A 69 -7.15 -38.72 25.15
C ASN A 69 -7.47 -37.92 23.86
N ALA A 70 -8.06 -36.73 23.94
CA ALA A 70 -8.40 -35.88 22.79
C ALA A 70 -7.21 -35.62 21.83
N ARG A 71 -6.00 -35.45 22.36
CA ARG A 71 -4.78 -35.28 21.54
C ARG A 71 -4.46 -36.53 20.71
N LEU A 72 -4.74 -37.72 21.25
CA LEU A 72 -4.51 -38.99 20.57
C LEU A 72 -5.60 -39.23 19.51
N TRP A 73 -6.87 -38.97 19.83
CA TRP A 73 -7.96 -39.03 18.84
C TRP A 73 -7.78 -38.06 17.67
N LYS A 74 -7.34 -36.82 17.94
CA LYS A 74 -6.91 -35.90 16.88
C LYS A 74 -5.86 -36.55 15.98
N SER A 75 -4.82 -37.13 16.58
CA SER A 75 -3.71 -37.74 15.84
C SER A 75 -4.19 -38.92 14.97
N ILE A 76 -5.07 -39.77 15.50
CA ILE A 76 -5.71 -40.88 14.77
C ILE A 76 -6.50 -40.32 13.57
N TRP A 77 -7.35 -39.32 13.80
CA TRP A 77 -8.13 -38.66 12.73
C TRP A 77 -7.23 -38.06 11.64
N GLU A 78 -6.18 -37.32 12.00
CA GLU A 78 -5.24 -36.72 11.04
C GLU A 78 -4.52 -37.79 10.20
N GLN A 79 -4.00 -38.85 10.83
CA GLN A 79 -3.25 -39.91 10.16
C GLN A 79 -4.12 -40.77 9.22
N VAL A 80 -5.37 -41.05 9.60
CA VAL A 80 -6.31 -41.80 8.76
C VAL A 80 -6.85 -40.95 7.61
N ALA A 81 -7.13 -39.66 7.84
CA ALA A 81 -7.56 -38.72 6.79
C ALA A 81 -6.45 -38.50 5.74
N LEU A 82 -5.20 -38.35 6.19
CA LEU A 82 -4.00 -38.20 5.33
C LEU A 82 -3.65 -39.45 4.49
N LYS A 83 -4.30 -40.60 4.73
CA LYS A 83 -3.92 -41.91 4.17
C LYS A 83 -2.49 -42.37 4.50
N GLU A 84 -1.88 -41.82 5.55
CA GLU A 84 -0.58 -42.28 6.06
C GLU A 84 -0.74 -43.48 7.00
N MET A 85 -1.89 -43.61 7.67
CA MET A 85 -2.28 -44.82 8.40
C MET A 85 -3.52 -45.51 7.79
N PRO A 86 -3.54 -46.86 7.74
CA PRO A 86 -2.41 -47.77 7.91
C PRO A 86 -1.33 -47.53 6.83
N PRO A 87 -0.04 -47.80 7.09
CA PRO A 87 1.03 -47.46 6.14
C PRO A 87 0.82 -48.14 4.79
N LYS A 88 1.12 -47.44 3.68
CA LYS A 88 0.85 -47.84 2.28
C LYS A 88 1.34 -49.25 1.87
N LYS A 89 2.22 -49.87 2.67
CA LYS A 89 2.71 -51.26 2.53
C LYS A 89 1.85 -52.35 3.20
N LYS A 90 0.88 -52.00 4.06
CA LYS A 90 -0.13 -52.93 4.61
C LYS A 90 -1.17 -53.22 3.52
N LYS A 91 -1.47 -54.49 3.29
CA LYS A 91 -2.49 -54.94 2.31
C LYS A 91 -3.91 -54.50 2.72
N THR A 92 -4.19 -54.51 4.01
CA THR A 92 -5.47 -54.13 4.60
C THR A 92 -5.54 -52.60 4.71
N GLN A 93 -6.37 -51.96 3.89
CA GLN A 93 -6.51 -50.50 3.81
C GLN A 93 -7.98 -50.08 3.95
N PRO A 94 -8.31 -49.07 4.78
CA PRO A 94 -9.63 -48.46 4.79
C PRO A 94 -9.98 -47.80 3.46
N ASN A 95 -11.18 -48.06 2.96
CA ASN A 95 -11.75 -47.40 1.80
C ASN A 95 -12.18 -45.94 2.13
N LEU A 96 -12.64 -45.18 1.14
CA LEU A 96 -13.03 -43.77 1.34
C LEU A 96 -14.17 -43.60 2.36
N GLU A 97 -15.21 -44.44 2.27
CA GLU A 97 -16.38 -44.38 3.13
C GLU A 97 -16.03 -44.74 4.59
N GLU A 98 -15.22 -45.79 4.80
CA GLU A 98 -14.72 -46.17 6.13
C GLU A 98 -13.90 -45.05 6.79
N ARG A 99 -13.09 -44.32 6.01
CA ARG A 99 -12.33 -43.16 6.51
C ARG A 99 -13.24 -41.98 6.83
N GLN A 100 -14.25 -41.72 5.99
CA GLN A 100 -15.24 -40.66 6.22
C GLN A 100 -16.05 -40.93 7.49
N GLN A 101 -16.63 -42.14 7.62
CA GLN A 101 -17.43 -42.51 8.80
C GLN A 101 -16.60 -42.41 10.10
N LEU A 102 -15.34 -42.84 10.10
CA LEU A 102 -14.45 -42.67 11.26
C LEU A 102 -14.21 -41.18 11.56
N ALA A 103 -13.93 -40.37 10.52
CA ALA A 103 -13.63 -38.96 10.69
C ALA A 103 -14.84 -38.18 11.24
N GLU A 104 -16.04 -38.44 10.74
CA GLU A 104 -17.30 -37.83 11.22
C GLU A 104 -17.58 -38.19 12.70
N LEU A 105 -17.38 -39.46 13.08
CA LEU A 105 -17.53 -39.93 14.45
C LEU A 105 -16.53 -39.26 15.40
N ILE A 106 -15.23 -39.23 15.05
CA ILE A 106 -14.21 -38.57 15.87
C ILE A 106 -14.46 -37.06 15.96
N VAL A 107 -14.80 -36.39 14.86
CA VAL A 107 -15.09 -34.94 14.85
C VAL A 107 -16.28 -34.61 15.76
N THR A 108 -17.37 -35.38 15.67
CA THR A 108 -18.59 -35.16 16.45
C THR A 108 -18.34 -35.35 17.95
N GLU A 109 -17.65 -36.43 18.33
CA GLU A 109 -17.34 -36.68 19.74
C GLU A 109 -16.30 -35.70 20.30
N MET A 110 -15.29 -35.31 19.52
CA MET A 110 -14.35 -34.25 19.88
C MET A 110 -15.06 -32.90 20.08
N GLN A 111 -16.02 -32.55 19.23
CA GLN A 111 -16.86 -31.35 19.41
C GLN A 111 -17.72 -31.44 20.67
N ARG A 112 -18.37 -32.58 20.93
CA ARG A 112 -19.19 -32.83 22.12
C ARG A 112 -18.37 -32.69 23.41
N VAL A 113 -17.21 -33.31 23.47
CA VAL A 113 -16.32 -33.39 24.64
C VAL A 113 -15.61 -32.06 24.91
N LEU A 114 -15.15 -31.37 23.86
CA LEU A 114 -14.36 -30.14 24.00
C LEU A 114 -15.20 -28.86 23.97
N LYS A 115 -16.52 -28.93 23.80
CA LYS A 115 -17.44 -27.78 23.71
C LYS A 115 -17.14 -26.68 24.75
N GLU A 116 -17.17 -27.05 26.03
CA GLU A 116 -16.91 -26.13 27.16
C GLU A 116 -15.41 -25.98 27.49
N LYS A 117 -14.52 -26.61 26.70
CA LYS A 117 -13.05 -26.58 26.83
C LYS A 117 -12.35 -25.88 25.64
N GLY A 118 -13.08 -25.00 24.95
CA GLY A 118 -12.58 -24.21 23.82
C GLY A 118 -13.00 -24.70 22.42
N GLY A 119 -13.71 -25.83 22.35
CA GLY A 119 -14.24 -26.43 21.13
C GLY A 119 -13.22 -27.19 20.27
N PHE A 120 -13.70 -27.86 19.23
CA PHE A 120 -12.86 -28.52 18.22
C PHE A 120 -13.23 -28.04 16.83
N TYR A 121 -12.30 -27.34 16.17
CA TYR A 121 -12.52 -26.66 14.89
C TYR A 121 -11.43 -26.98 13.84
N GLU A 122 -10.52 -27.91 14.12
CA GLU A 122 -9.34 -28.15 13.26
C GLU A 122 -9.69 -28.75 11.89
N HIS A 123 -10.81 -29.45 11.78
CA HIS A 123 -11.38 -29.92 10.52
C HIS A 123 -11.93 -28.78 9.65
N LEU A 124 -12.17 -27.59 10.22
CA LEU A 124 -12.59 -26.36 9.52
C LEU A 124 -11.41 -25.47 9.12
N HIS A 125 -10.17 -25.91 9.34
CA HIS A 125 -8.97 -25.15 8.98
C HIS A 125 -8.69 -25.33 7.47
N PRO A 126 -8.63 -24.28 6.64
CA PRO A 126 -8.59 -24.45 5.18
C PRO A 126 -7.41 -25.26 4.64
N SER A 127 -6.28 -25.30 5.36
CA SER A 127 -5.14 -26.17 5.01
C SER A 127 -5.47 -27.68 5.05
N LYS A 128 -6.58 -28.09 5.67
CA LYS A 128 -7.12 -29.46 5.57
C LYS A 128 -7.73 -29.74 4.19
N GLY A 129 -8.17 -28.70 3.46
CA GLY A 129 -8.63 -28.83 2.07
C GLY A 129 -7.51 -29.31 1.14
N ASN A 130 -6.27 -28.85 1.36
CA ASN A 130 -5.08 -29.32 0.64
C ASN A 130 -4.70 -30.79 0.95
N LEU A 131 -5.43 -31.46 1.85
CA LEU A 131 -5.24 -32.86 2.22
C LEU A 131 -6.38 -33.76 1.69
N LEU A 132 -7.39 -33.17 1.04
CA LEU A 132 -8.40 -33.91 0.32
C LEU A 132 -7.82 -34.46 -0.98
N ASP A 133 -8.34 -35.60 -1.41
CA ASP A 133 -7.98 -36.17 -2.70
C ASP A 133 -8.47 -35.27 -3.84
N HIS A 134 -7.59 -34.87 -4.75
CA HIS A 134 -7.95 -33.94 -5.83
C HIS A 134 -8.99 -34.54 -6.78
N ASP A 135 -9.04 -35.86 -6.93
CA ASP A 135 -10.07 -36.54 -7.73
C ASP A 135 -11.48 -36.37 -7.11
N LEU A 136 -11.58 -36.12 -5.79
CA LEU A 136 -12.84 -35.79 -5.12
C LEU A 136 -13.23 -34.31 -5.22
N LEU A 137 -12.30 -33.44 -5.67
CA LEU A 137 -12.55 -32.02 -5.87
C LEU A 137 -12.82 -31.67 -7.34
N PHE A 138 -12.23 -32.42 -8.27
CA PHE A 138 -12.22 -32.09 -9.71
C PHE A 138 -12.64 -33.26 -10.63
N GLY A 139 -12.80 -34.48 -10.10
CA GLY A 139 -13.27 -35.66 -10.85
C GLY A 139 -14.78 -35.90 -10.75
N GLU A 140 -15.24 -37.07 -11.21
CA GLU A 140 -16.64 -37.48 -11.06
C GLU A 140 -16.96 -37.89 -9.62
N LEU A 141 -17.78 -37.08 -8.93
CA LEU A 141 -18.28 -37.41 -7.60
C LEU A 141 -19.19 -38.67 -7.63
N PRO A 142 -19.00 -39.62 -6.70
CA PRO A 142 -19.92 -40.75 -6.53
C PRO A 142 -21.38 -40.31 -6.36
N LYS A 143 -22.29 -40.97 -7.11
CA LYS A 143 -23.71 -40.58 -7.25
C LYS A 143 -24.53 -40.63 -5.94
N ASN A 144 -23.98 -41.22 -4.89
CA ASN A 144 -24.57 -41.35 -3.56
C ASN A 144 -24.11 -40.25 -2.57
N LEU A 145 -23.22 -39.33 -2.96
CA LEU A 145 -22.83 -38.21 -2.11
C LEU A 145 -23.90 -37.11 -2.12
N GLU A 146 -24.16 -36.54 -0.94
CA GLU A 146 -24.89 -35.28 -0.83
C GLU A 146 -24.02 -34.14 -1.41
N PRO A 147 -24.54 -33.27 -2.29
CA PRO A 147 -23.69 -32.24 -2.88
C PRO A 147 -23.33 -31.20 -1.82
N THR A 148 -22.07 -30.79 -1.77
CA THR A 148 -21.54 -30.03 -0.63
C THR A 148 -22.19 -28.64 -0.48
N SER A 149 -22.29 -28.20 0.78
CA SER A 149 -22.77 -26.87 1.17
C SER A 149 -22.13 -26.46 2.49
N SER A 150 -22.12 -25.15 2.75
CA SER A 150 -21.71 -24.59 4.03
C SER A 150 -22.90 -24.35 4.95
N PRO A 151 -22.74 -24.49 6.29
CA PRO A 151 -23.73 -24.01 7.24
C PRO A 151 -23.81 -22.48 7.24
N ALA A 152 -24.93 -21.95 7.76
CA ALA A 152 -25.09 -20.54 8.07
C ALA A 152 -23.97 -20.04 9.01
N ARG A 153 -23.42 -18.85 8.72
CA ARG A 153 -22.17 -18.37 9.34
C ARG A 153 -21.98 -16.86 9.23
N ILE A 154 -21.07 -16.34 10.05
CA ILE A 154 -20.46 -15.02 9.84
C ILE A 154 -18.94 -15.19 9.67
N TRP A 155 -18.37 -14.45 8.73
CA TRP A 155 -16.93 -14.44 8.46
C TRP A 155 -16.34 -13.15 9.00
N ARG A 156 -15.33 -13.20 9.89
CA ARG A 156 -14.55 -12.00 10.20
C ARG A 156 -13.92 -11.48 8.91
N LEU A 157 -14.06 -10.19 8.61
CA LEU A 157 -13.45 -9.64 7.40
C LEU A 157 -11.93 -9.88 7.40
N HIS A 158 -11.38 -10.19 6.23
CA HIS A 158 -9.95 -10.37 6.10
C HIS A 158 -9.22 -9.09 6.55
N PRO A 159 -8.09 -9.18 7.30
CA PRO A 159 -7.46 -7.99 7.87
C PRO A 159 -7.14 -6.92 6.82
N GLN A 160 -6.70 -7.36 5.63
CA GLN A 160 -6.44 -6.45 4.50
C GLN A 160 -7.70 -5.95 3.81
N GLU A 161 -8.80 -6.71 3.80
CA GLU A 161 -10.06 -6.26 3.19
C GLU A 161 -10.63 -5.08 3.99
N HIS A 162 -10.71 -5.23 5.31
CA HIS A 162 -11.04 -4.15 6.23
C HIS A 162 -10.06 -2.96 6.10
N PHE A 163 -8.76 -3.21 6.06
CA PHE A 163 -7.73 -2.16 5.94
C PHE A 163 -7.81 -1.39 4.60
N THR A 164 -8.17 -2.07 3.50
CA THR A 164 -8.44 -1.40 2.20
C THR A 164 -9.74 -0.59 2.26
N ARG A 165 -10.83 -1.09 2.89
CA ARG A 165 -12.06 -0.29 3.10
C ARG A 165 -11.80 0.99 3.93
N LEU A 166 -10.95 0.92 4.96
CA LEU A 166 -10.56 2.12 5.73
C LEU A 166 -9.71 3.09 4.92
N ASN A 167 -8.85 2.61 4.01
CA ASN A 167 -8.02 3.46 3.16
C ASN A 167 -8.87 4.32 2.21
N GLU A 168 -9.95 3.78 1.67
CA GLU A 168 -10.90 4.48 0.78
C GLU A 168 -11.56 5.71 1.41
N LEU A 169 -11.65 5.77 2.74
CA LEU A 169 -12.21 6.92 3.45
C LEU A 169 -11.25 8.13 3.50
N ILE A 170 -9.95 7.90 3.26
CA ILE A 170 -8.89 8.88 3.55
C ILE A 170 -7.89 9.10 2.40
N SER A 171 -7.81 8.18 1.44
CA SER A 171 -6.86 8.20 0.32
C SER A 171 -7.59 8.04 -1.01
N VAL A 172 -7.26 8.87 -2.01
CA VAL A 172 -7.71 8.66 -3.39
C VAL A 172 -6.66 7.83 -4.13
N GLU A 173 -7.03 6.61 -4.52
CA GLU A 173 -6.13 5.68 -5.23
C GLU A 173 -6.41 5.67 -6.75
N PRO A 174 -5.41 5.44 -7.62
CA PRO A 174 -5.63 5.39 -9.06
C PRO A 174 -6.63 4.30 -9.46
N PRO A 175 -7.56 4.57 -10.41
CA PRO A 175 -8.43 3.54 -10.94
C PRO A 175 -7.60 2.45 -11.66
N TYR A 176 -8.15 1.24 -11.74
CA TYR A 176 -7.50 0.12 -12.40
C TYR A 176 -7.44 0.30 -13.92
N ASP A 177 -6.25 0.10 -14.50
CA ASP A 177 -5.99 0.14 -15.94
C ASP A 177 -5.72 -1.30 -16.44
N PRO A 178 -6.63 -1.92 -17.21
CA PRO A 178 -6.45 -3.28 -17.71
C PRO A 178 -5.28 -3.41 -18.70
N ASN A 179 -4.74 -2.30 -19.22
CA ASN A 179 -3.53 -2.28 -20.05
C ASN A 179 -2.25 -2.30 -19.20
N LYS A 180 -2.35 -1.99 -17.89
CA LYS A 180 -1.26 -1.97 -16.91
C LYS A 180 -1.64 -2.79 -15.67
N PRO A 181 -2.01 -4.07 -15.81
CA PRO A 181 -2.63 -4.85 -14.72
C PRO A 181 -1.75 -5.02 -13.47
N GLY A 182 -0.42 -5.01 -13.63
CA GLY A 182 0.54 -5.05 -12.53
C GLY A 182 0.85 -3.69 -11.89
N ALA A 183 0.20 -2.61 -12.30
CA ALA A 183 0.27 -1.33 -11.60
C ALA A 183 -0.73 -1.33 -10.44
N ARG A 184 -0.29 -0.93 -9.24
CA ARG A 184 -1.16 -0.87 -8.06
C ARG A 184 -2.36 0.04 -8.32
N ALA A 185 -3.55 -0.49 -8.08
CA ALA A 185 -4.82 0.19 -8.29
C ALA A 185 -5.69 0.23 -7.03
N ARG A 186 -6.69 1.11 -7.07
CA ARG A 186 -7.76 1.23 -6.09
C ARG A 186 -8.37 -0.14 -5.77
N GLY A 187 -8.42 -0.49 -4.50
CA GLY A 187 -8.96 -1.77 -4.01
C GLY A 187 -7.94 -2.91 -3.89
N ASP A 188 -6.68 -2.73 -4.30
CA ASP A 188 -5.62 -3.71 -4.05
C ASP A 188 -5.28 -3.86 -2.54
N HIS A 189 -4.48 -4.88 -2.23
CA HIS A 189 -3.75 -4.99 -0.98
C HIS A 189 -2.89 -3.73 -0.78
N VAL A 190 -3.07 -3.01 0.34
CA VAL A 190 -2.21 -1.88 0.76
C VAL A 190 -0.82 -2.44 1.10
N PRO A 191 0.22 -2.23 0.26
CA PRO A 191 1.49 -2.95 0.40
C PRO A 191 2.26 -2.49 1.64
N THR A 192 3.20 -3.32 2.09
CA THR A 192 4.23 -2.87 3.04
C THR A 192 5.17 -1.90 2.33
N ASP A 193 5.04 -0.61 2.59
CA ASP A 193 5.89 0.40 1.97
C ASP A 193 7.29 0.47 2.63
N ARG A 194 8.27 0.90 1.85
CA ARG A 194 9.66 1.05 2.26
C ARG A 194 9.90 2.16 3.28
N LYS A 195 9.08 3.23 3.24
CA LYS A 195 9.11 4.33 4.21
C LYS A 195 8.17 4.01 5.37
N THR A 196 6.87 3.91 5.11
CA THR A 196 5.79 3.85 6.13
C THR A 196 5.58 2.46 6.73
N GLY A 197 6.08 1.39 6.10
CA GLY A 197 5.88 0.01 6.58
C GLY A 197 4.46 -0.48 6.32
N THR A 198 3.87 -1.17 7.28
CA THR A 198 2.54 -1.81 7.20
C THR A 198 1.36 -0.87 7.52
N ASN A 199 1.60 0.42 7.68
CA ASN A 199 0.64 1.36 8.25
C ASN A 199 0.17 2.36 7.19
N ILE A 200 -1.13 2.68 7.18
CA ILE A 200 -1.67 3.80 6.38
C ILE A 200 -1.48 5.07 7.21
N TYR A 201 -0.81 6.07 6.64
CA TYR A 201 -0.63 7.37 7.28
C TYR A 201 -1.60 8.39 6.70
N LEU A 202 -2.40 9.01 7.58
CA LEU A 202 -3.43 9.96 7.20
C LEU A 202 -2.76 11.24 6.68
N GLY A 203 -3.23 11.75 5.54
CA GLY A 203 -2.64 12.92 4.89
C GLY A 203 -1.28 12.68 4.25
N ILE A 204 -0.80 11.43 4.10
CA ILE A 204 0.50 11.15 3.44
C ILE A 204 0.55 11.68 2.00
N HIS A 205 -0.58 11.66 1.28
CA HIS A 205 -0.71 12.24 -0.06
C HIS A 205 -0.74 13.77 -0.06
N ASP A 206 -1.10 14.38 1.07
CA ASP A 206 -1.14 15.83 1.26
C ASP A 206 0.23 16.40 1.64
N VAL A 207 1.23 15.56 1.95
CA VAL A 207 2.58 16.03 2.29
C VAL A 207 3.25 16.72 1.10
N LEU A 208 3.69 17.96 1.34
CA LEU A 208 4.42 18.82 0.41
C LEU A 208 5.93 18.66 0.59
N ASP A 209 6.41 18.71 1.84
CA ASP A 209 7.83 18.55 2.22
C ASP A 209 7.93 18.04 3.67
N TRP A 210 9.06 17.47 4.08
CA TRP A 210 9.33 17.24 5.50
C TRP A 210 10.81 17.35 5.90
N VAL A 211 11.05 17.86 7.11
CA VAL A 211 12.36 18.08 7.70
C VAL A 211 12.79 16.90 8.58
N GLY A 212 14.00 16.40 8.37
CA GLY A 212 14.63 15.34 9.17
C GLY A 212 14.61 13.97 8.50
N THR A 213 14.16 12.94 9.22
CA THR A 213 14.15 11.55 8.72
C THR A 213 12.72 11.01 8.65
N ASN A 214 12.52 9.78 8.16
CA ASN A 214 11.22 9.10 8.22
C ASN A 214 10.60 9.10 9.64
N PHE A 215 11.40 9.17 10.70
CA PHE A 215 10.87 9.30 12.06
C PHE A 215 10.04 10.59 12.24
N SER A 216 10.46 11.72 11.66
CA SER A 216 9.68 12.97 11.68
C SER A 216 8.30 12.78 11.05
N LEU A 217 8.28 12.16 9.87
CA LEU A 217 7.06 11.84 9.12
C LEU A 217 6.14 10.90 9.91
N HIS A 218 6.69 9.83 10.49
CA HIS A 218 5.93 8.82 11.23
C HIS A 218 5.39 9.30 12.58
N HIS A 219 6.00 10.35 13.14
CA HIS A 219 5.57 10.96 14.40
C HIS A 219 4.59 12.13 14.20
N SER A 220 4.71 12.87 13.09
CA SER A 220 3.80 13.98 12.76
C SER A 220 2.46 13.49 12.20
N LEU A 221 2.45 12.38 11.45
CA LEU A 221 1.25 11.84 10.82
C LEU A 221 0.58 10.78 11.70
N LYS A 222 -0.73 10.94 11.91
CA LYS A 222 -1.60 9.89 12.46
C LYS A 222 -1.58 8.67 11.52
N ASN A 223 -1.69 7.46 12.05
CA ASN A 223 -1.73 6.25 11.23
C ASN A 223 -2.69 5.20 11.76
N ILE A 224 -3.27 4.44 10.84
CA ILE A 224 -4.06 3.24 11.09
C ILE A 224 -3.14 2.04 10.93
N THR A 225 -3.33 1.04 11.78
CA THR A 225 -2.60 -0.23 11.77
C THR A 225 -3.60 -1.37 11.56
N PRO A 226 -3.28 -2.46 10.83
CA PRO A 226 -4.23 -3.57 10.63
C PRO A 226 -4.77 -4.12 11.95
N ILE A 227 -6.07 -3.96 12.22
CA ILE A 227 -6.66 -4.18 13.56
C ILE A 227 -7.12 -5.62 13.78
N LEU A 228 -7.93 -6.14 12.86
CA LEU A 228 -8.60 -7.43 13.00
C LEU A 228 -7.55 -8.55 13.02
N SER A 229 -7.27 -9.10 14.19
CA SER A 229 -6.20 -10.10 14.33
C SER A 229 -6.72 -11.52 14.04
N THR A 230 -6.01 -12.22 13.17
CA THR A 230 -6.17 -13.66 12.94
C THR A 230 -5.27 -14.43 13.90
N LYS A 231 -5.77 -15.53 14.48
CA LYS A 231 -4.94 -16.45 15.28
C LYS A 231 -3.84 -17.09 14.41
N VAL A 232 -4.15 -17.32 13.13
CA VAL A 232 -3.25 -17.92 12.14
C VAL A 232 -2.72 -16.83 11.21
N LYS A 233 -1.39 -16.64 11.20
CA LYS A 233 -0.70 -15.53 10.52
C LYS A 233 -0.04 -15.93 9.19
N ARG A 234 -0.48 -17.06 8.63
CA ARG A 234 0.11 -17.82 7.52
C ARG A 234 -0.99 -18.68 6.87
N GLY A 235 -0.84 -19.06 5.61
CA GLY A 235 -1.87 -19.83 4.94
C GLY A 235 -3.14 -19.01 4.68
N LEU A 236 -4.22 -19.69 4.28
CA LEU A 236 -5.53 -19.07 4.02
C LEU A 236 -6.13 -18.45 5.30
N GLN A 237 -6.58 -17.19 5.25
CA GLN A 237 -6.95 -16.41 6.43
C GLN A 237 -8.46 -16.21 6.65
N HIS A 238 -9.30 -16.66 5.71
CA HIS A 238 -10.76 -16.72 5.91
C HIS A 238 -11.13 -17.94 6.75
N TYR A 239 -11.31 -17.75 8.06
CA TYR A 239 -11.76 -18.79 9.00
C TYR A 239 -13.22 -18.59 9.38
N PRO A 240 -14.08 -19.63 9.29
CA PRO A 240 -15.48 -19.53 9.67
C PRO A 240 -15.69 -19.43 11.20
N HIS A 241 -14.66 -19.65 12.03
CA HIS A 241 -14.79 -19.74 13.49
C HIS A 241 -14.20 -18.54 14.28
N LEU A 242 -13.80 -17.45 13.59
CA LEU A 242 -13.25 -16.25 14.24
C LEU A 242 -14.34 -15.25 14.64
N TYR A 243 -15.23 -15.67 15.55
CA TYR A 243 -16.48 -14.96 15.88
C TYR A 243 -16.37 -13.77 16.85
N SER A 244 -15.18 -13.40 17.34
CA SER A 244 -15.06 -12.39 18.39
C SER A 244 -14.11 -11.23 18.04
N VAL A 245 -14.52 -10.04 18.47
CA VAL A 245 -13.68 -8.86 18.67
C VAL A 245 -13.54 -8.71 20.18
N ASN A 246 -12.31 -8.66 20.70
CA ASN A 246 -12.09 -8.50 22.14
C ASN A 246 -11.99 -7.02 22.53
N SER A 247 -12.16 -6.69 23.82
CA SER A 247 -12.23 -5.29 24.29
C SER A 247 -11.05 -4.40 23.89
N SER A 248 -9.84 -4.97 23.71
CA SER A 248 -8.68 -4.19 23.24
C SER A 248 -8.66 -3.96 21.72
N GLU A 249 -9.24 -4.88 20.94
CA GLU A 249 -9.53 -4.64 19.52
C GLU A 249 -10.67 -3.63 19.38
N THR A 250 -11.76 -3.74 20.16
CA THR A 250 -12.88 -2.79 20.16
C THR A 250 -12.45 -1.36 20.45
N LEU A 251 -11.66 -1.14 21.53
CA LEU A 251 -11.14 0.18 21.87
C LEU A 251 -10.22 0.74 20.77
N ARG A 252 -9.42 -0.12 20.12
CA ARG A 252 -8.55 0.29 19.01
C ARG A 252 -9.34 0.63 17.75
N ILE A 253 -10.41 -0.10 17.43
CA ILE A 253 -11.33 0.26 16.33
C ILE A 253 -11.97 1.62 16.61
N ALA A 254 -12.44 1.87 17.85
CA ALA A 254 -13.01 3.17 18.22
C ALA A 254 -12.00 4.33 18.09
N ASN A 255 -10.77 4.15 18.56
CA ASN A 255 -9.72 5.17 18.45
C ASN A 255 -9.30 5.44 16.99
N ASP A 256 -9.15 4.38 16.18
CA ASP A 256 -8.80 4.51 14.77
C ASP A 256 -9.98 5.13 13.98
N ALA A 257 -11.23 4.81 14.35
CA ALA A 257 -12.44 5.42 13.80
C ALA A 257 -12.57 6.92 14.12
N GLU A 258 -12.38 7.33 15.38
CA GLU A 258 -12.34 8.76 15.77
C GLU A 258 -11.28 9.51 14.94
N THR A 259 -10.10 8.90 14.80
CA THR A 259 -8.97 9.43 14.05
C THR A 259 -9.29 9.56 12.54
N ILE A 260 -10.01 8.60 11.97
CA ILE A 260 -10.52 8.64 10.58
C ILE A 260 -11.58 9.74 10.43
N ILE A 261 -12.60 9.79 11.28
CA ILE A 261 -13.71 10.76 11.19
C ILE A 261 -13.17 12.19 11.31
N ARG A 262 -12.22 12.46 12.23
CA ARG A 262 -11.54 13.76 12.33
C ARG A 262 -10.79 14.14 11.05
N PHE A 263 -10.14 13.19 10.38
CA PHE A 263 -9.46 13.44 9.12
C PHE A 263 -10.42 13.59 7.93
N MET A 264 -11.52 12.85 7.90
CA MET A 264 -12.62 13.03 6.94
C MET A 264 -13.33 14.37 7.11
N ALA A 265 -13.42 14.88 8.33
CA ALA A 265 -13.91 16.22 8.61
C ALA A 265 -12.91 17.29 8.15
N TYR A 266 -11.70 17.30 8.73
CA TYR A 266 -10.80 18.47 8.69
C TYR A 266 -9.50 18.28 7.88
N GLY A 267 -9.14 17.05 7.51
CA GLY A 267 -7.84 16.74 6.91
C GLY A 267 -6.71 16.58 7.95
N PRO A 268 -5.44 16.86 7.59
CA PRO A 268 -4.31 16.72 8.50
C PRO A 268 -4.41 17.60 9.76
N ASP A 269 -4.14 17.03 10.94
CA ASP A 269 -3.96 17.77 12.20
C ASP A 269 -2.66 18.57 12.18
N ALA A 270 -2.75 19.79 11.64
CA ALA A 270 -1.62 20.68 11.38
C ALA A 270 -2.01 22.15 11.62
N LYS A 271 -1.03 22.99 11.93
CA LYS A 271 -1.22 24.44 12.12
C LYS A 271 -1.23 25.15 10.77
N ALA A 272 -1.88 26.32 10.71
CA ALA A 272 -2.03 27.09 9.46
C ALA A 272 -0.70 27.33 8.71
N PHE A 273 0.41 27.58 9.42
CA PHE A 273 1.73 27.77 8.82
C PHE A 273 2.34 26.52 8.17
N GLN A 274 1.77 25.33 8.42
CA GLN A 274 2.21 24.07 7.79
C GLN A 274 1.58 23.86 6.40
N PHE A 275 0.57 24.66 6.00
CA PHE A 275 -0.12 24.53 4.72
C PHE A 275 0.39 25.56 3.71
N ALA A 276 1.05 25.09 2.65
CA ALA A 276 1.60 25.91 1.56
C ALA A 276 1.13 25.36 0.19
N ASP A 277 1.32 26.12 -0.90
CA ASP A 277 1.06 25.60 -2.25
C ASP A 277 2.35 25.08 -2.90
N HIS A 278 3.48 25.74 -2.59
CA HIS A 278 4.82 25.37 -3.02
C HIS A 278 5.80 25.35 -1.84
N VAL A 279 6.89 24.60 -2.01
CA VAL A 279 7.97 24.44 -1.00
C VAL A 279 8.70 25.78 -0.72
N SER A 280 8.58 26.76 -1.62
CA SER A 280 9.04 28.14 -1.48
C SER A 280 8.28 28.95 -0.43
N ASP A 281 7.01 28.63 -0.18
CA ASP A 281 6.11 29.47 0.62
C ASP A 281 6.21 29.13 2.12
N ILE A 282 6.99 28.09 2.45
CA ILE A 282 7.28 27.65 3.81
C ILE A 282 8.29 28.62 4.44
N ASP A 283 7.79 29.48 5.34
CA ASP A 283 8.63 30.41 6.13
C ASP A 283 9.83 29.69 6.77
N GLU A 284 11.04 30.17 6.45
CA GLU A 284 12.30 29.62 6.95
C GLU A 284 12.36 29.57 8.48
N LYS A 285 11.66 30.48 9.18
CA LYS A 285 11.58 30.50 10.66
C LYS A 285 10.82 29.29 11.21
N HIS A 286 9.88 28.75 10.44
CA HIS A 286 9.07 27.58 10.79
C HIS A 286 9.70 26.26 10.32
N ARG A 287 10.66 26.30 9.37
CA ARG A 287 11.36 25.14 8.79
C ARG A 287 12.47 24.56 9.70
N GLY A 288 12.20 24.51 11.01
CA GLY A 288 13.18 24.31 12.09
C GLY A 288 13.91 22.95 12.12
N ILE A 289 15.14 22.96 12.64
CA ILE A 289 16.16 21.90 12.45
C ILE A 289 15.96 20.68 13.36
N ALA A 290 16.28 19.48 12.83
CA ALA A 290 16.32 18.21 13.57
C ALA A 290 17.57 17.37 13.28
N ILE A 291 18.24 16.86 14.33
CA ILE A 291 19.35 15.91 14.26
C ILE A 291 19.14 14.75 15.26
N TYR A 292 19.26 13.52 14.78
CA TYR A 292 19.07 12.28 15.55
C TYR A 292 20.36 11.43 15.56
N LYS A 293 20.60 10.68 16.65
CA LYS A 293 21.91 10.05 17.00
C LYS A 293 23.11 11.03 17.10
N GLY A 294 22.83 12.31 17.34
CA GLY A 294 23.82 13.35 17.59
C GLY A 294 23.28 14.54 18.39
N ARG A 295 21.98 14.86 18.25
CA ARG A 295 21.29 16.08 18.74
C ARG A 295 21.73 17.32 17.92
N THR A 296 20.94 18.37 17.77
CA THR A 296 19.70 18.78 18.48
C THR A 296 18.46 18.74 17.59
N ILE A 297 17.28 18.63 18.21
CA ILE A 297 15.97 18.99 17.61
C ILE A 297 15.37 20.05 18.52
N LEU A 298 14.94 21.20 17.98
CA LEU A 298 14.10 22.15 18.72
C LEU A 298 13.23 22.98 17.76
N THR A 299 11.98 22.56 17.60
CA THR A 299 10.90 23.50 17.27
C THR A 299 10.63 24.36 18.51
N LYS A 300 10.42 25.67 18.35
CA LYS A 300 10.47 26.63 19.46
C LYS A 300 9.34 26.48 20.52
N HIS A 301 8.40 25.54 20.29
CA HIS A 301 7.25 25.25 21.15
C HIS A 301 7.06 23.75 21.44
N GLY A 302 8.09 22.91 21.27
CA GLY A 302 8.11 21.54 21.79
C GLY A 302 7.29 20.49 21.03
N VAL A 303 6.69 20.82 19.89
CA VAL A 303 5.95 19.88 19.03
C VAL A 303 6.78 19.53 17.78
N PRO A 304 7.10 18.26 17.49
CA PRO A 304 7.91 17.89 16.31
C PRO A 304 7.14 17.97 14.97
N GLN A 305 6.61 19.14 14.62
CA GLN A 305 5.88 19.41 13.36
C GLN A 305 6.82 19.76 12.21
N GLY A 306 7.62 18.77 11.80
CA GLY A 306 8.55 18.89 10.67
C GLY A 306 7.91 18.61 9.31
N VAL A 307 6.61 18.31 9.24
CA VAL A 307 5.88 17.96 8.00
C VAL A 307 5.03 19.15 7.55
N PHE A 308 5.11 19.46 6.25
CA PHE A 308 4.34 20.51 5.58
C PHE A 308 3.39 19.88 4.57
N PHE A 309 2.26 20.54 4.30
CA PHE A 309 1.15 20.01 3.52
C PHE A 309 0.76 20.96 2.39
N TYR A 310 0.18 20.41 1.31
CA TYR A 310 -0.52 21.19 0.30
C TYR A 310 -1.80 21.81 0.91
N LYS A 311 -2.06 23.10 0.69
CA LYS A 311 -3.34 23.73 1.11
C LYS A 311 -4.55 23.00 0.52
N LYS A 312 -4.44 22.60 -0.76
CA LYS A 312 -5.41 21.73 -1.41
C LYS A 312 -5.13 20.26 -1.03
N SER A 313 -5.86 19.77 -0.04
CA SER A 313 -5.89 18.34 0.30
C SER A 313 -6.37 17.49 -0.88
N LYS A 314 -5.86 16.26 -0.95
CA LYS A 314 -6.10 15.24 -1.98
C LYS A 314 -6.89 14.05 -1.42
N ARG A 315 -7.36 14.15 -0.17
CA ARG A 315 -8.26 13.18 0.45
C ARG A 315 -9.64 13.20 -0.23
N PRO A 316 -10.45 12.13 -0.10
CA PRO A 316 -11.86 12.17 -0.46
C PRO A 316 -12.61 13.26 0.32
N ILE A 317 -13.39 14.06 -0.40
CA ILE A 317 -14.46 14.88 0.21
C ILE A 317 -15.71 14.00 0.31
N THR A 318 -16.38 14.07 1.46
CA THR A 318 -17.44 13.12 1.85
C THR A 318 -18.50 13.85 2.68
N PRO A 319 -19.72 13.29 2.85
CA PRO A 319 -20.75 13.91 3.69
C PRO A 319 -20.33 14.19 5.16
N VAL A 320 -19.25 13.55 5.65
CA VAL A 320 -18.64 13.85 6.96
C VAL A 320 -17.93 15.21 6.95
N HIS A 321 -17.28 15.59 5.84
CA HIS A 321 -16.76 16.95 5.64
C HIS A 321 -17.92 17.95 5.60
N ASP A 322 -18.93 17.69 4.78
CA ASP A 322 -20.03 18.63 4.52
C ASP A 322 -20.93 18.84 5.75
N LEU A 323 -21.09 17.79 6.57
CA LEU A 323 -21.68 17.89 7.90
C LEU A 323 -20.89 18.87 8.78
N MET A 324 -19.56 18.80 8.79
CA MET A 324 -18.72 19.59 9.70
C MET A 324 -18.50 21.03 9.23
N ALA A 325 -18.22 21.25 7.95
CA ALA A 325 -17.92 22.55 7.37
C ALA A 325 -19.11 23.53 7.42
N GLU A 326 -20.32 23.06 7.08
CA GLU A 326 -21.51 23.91 7.04
C GLU A 326 -22.08 24.15 8.46
N PRO A 327 -22.41 25.40 8.86
CA PRO A 327 -22.82 25.73 10.23
C PRO A 327 -24.13 25.04 10.65
N GLY A 328 -24.35 24.97 11.96
CA GLY A 328 -25.52 24.32 12.56
C GLY A 328 -25.58 22.80 12.35
N VAL A 329 -26.76 22.23 12.61
CA VAL A 329 -27.06 20.79 12.52
C VAL A 329 -28.29 20.63 11.62
N ASN A 330 -28.22 19.75 10.62
CA ASN A 330 -29.35 19.40 9.76
C ASN A 330 -29.44 17.86 9.68
N ASP A 331 -30.62 17.32 9.97
CA ASP A 331 -30.97 15.90 9.85
C ASP A 331 -30.55 15.28 8.51
N GLU A 332 -30.69 16.02 7.40
CA GLU A 332 -30.30 15.53 6.06
C GLU A 332 -28.78 15.32 5.97
N ARG A 333 -27.99 16.24 6.52
CA ARG A 333 -26.51 16.13 6.59
C ARG A 333 -26.07 15.05 7.56
N LEU A 334 -26.76 14.91 8.71
CA LEU A 334 -26.51 13.82 9.65
C LEU A 334 -26.79 12.46 9.01
N LYS A 335 -27.95 12.29 8.36
CA LYS A 335 -28.34 11.05 7.69
C LYS A 335 -27.39 10.73 6.53
N ALA A 336 -26.99 11.73 5.73
CA ALA A 336 -26.01 11.54 4.67
C ALA A 336 -24.64 11.07 5.19
N ALA A 337 -24.17 11.58 6.34
CA ALA A 337 -22.94 11.11 6.98
C ALA A 337 -23.07 9.69 7.54
N VAL A 338 -24.20 9.35 8.17
CA VAL A 338 -24.53 8.00 8.67
C VAL A 338 -24.58 7.00 7.51
N ASP A 339 -25.41 7.25 6.49
CA ASP A 339 -25.62 6.35 5.36
C ASP A 339 -24.33 6.14 4.55
N PHE A 340 -23.53 7.20 4.37
CA PHE A 340 -22.23 7.13 3.67
C PHE A 340 -21.22 6.25 4.42
N LEU A 341 -21.04 6.48 5.73
CA LEU A 341 -20.12 5.66 6.52
C LEU A 341 -20.58 4.21 6.57
N PHE A 342 -21.90 3.99 6.70
CA PHE A 342 -22.46 2.65 6.69
C PHE A 342 -22.22 1.92 5.34
N GLU A 343 -22.47 2.56 4.18
CA GLU A 343 -22.18 1.91 2.89
C GLU A 343 -20.69 1.71 2.65
N ALA A 344 -19.84 2.66 3.02
CA ALA A 344 -18.39 2.53 2.85
C ALA A 344 -17.78 1.39 3.70
N LEU A 345 -18.29 1.21 4.92
CA LEU A 345 -17.79 0.18 5.85
C LEU A 345 -18.40 -1.20 5.57
N THR A 346 -19.72 -1.29 5.31
CA THR A 346 -20.44 -2.56 5.16
C THR A 346 -20.57 -3.07 3.71
N LEU A 347 -20.32 -2.20 2.72
CA LEU A 347 -20.54 -2.40 1.29
C LEU A 347 -22.01 -2.54 0.84
N ARG A 348 -22.97 -2.20 1.71
CA ARG A 348 -24.40 -2.13 1.41
C ARG A 348 -25.03 -0.88 2.00
N LEU A 349 -26.20 -0.47 1.50
CA LEU A 349 -26.98 0.56 2.17
C LEU A 349 -27.49 0.04 3.54
N PRO A 350 -27.66 0.94 4.54
CA PRO A 350 -28.37 0.60 5.76
C PRO A 350 -29.86 0.36 5.48
N THR A 351 -30.53 -0.41 6.34
CA THR A 351 -32.00 -0.40 6.38
C THR A 351 -32.51 0.92 6.97
N VAL A 352 -33.83 1.13 6.94
CA VAL A 352 -34.45 2.33 7.54
C VAL A 352 -34.20 2.35 9.05
N GLU A 353 -34.25 1.19 9.69
CA GLU A 353 -34.08 0.96 11.12
C GLU A 353 -32.62 1.16 11.55
N GLU A 354 -31.65 0.66 10.77
CA GLU A 354 -30.22 0.88 11.01
C GLU A 354 -29.87 2.37 10.88
N SER A 355 -30.32 3.01 9.79
CA SER A 355 -30.09 4.44 9.56
C SER A 355 -30.73 5.30 10.65
N ALA A 356 -31.95 4.99 11.08
CA ALA A 356 -32.62 5.69 12.18
C ALA A 356 -31.92 5.47 13.53
N THR A 357 -31.42 4.26 13.81
CA THR A 357 -30.69 3.94 15.04
C THR A 357 -29.40 4.76 15.14
N TYR A 358 -28.57 4.76 14.10
CA TYR A 358 -27.34 5.54 14.10
C TYR A 358 -27.59 7.05 14.07
N LEU A 359 -28.61 7.52 13.35
CA LEU A 359 -29.02 8.93 13.40
C LEU A 359 -29.45 9.36 14.82
N GLY A 360 -30.15 8.49 15.56
CA GLY A 360 -30.48 8.72 16.97
C GLY A 360 -29.26 8.86 17.87
N ILE A 361 -28.30 7.92 17.76
CA ILE A 361 -27.03 7.94 18.52
C ILE A 361 -26.24 9.22 18.22
N VAL A 362 -26.15 9.63 16.95
CA VAL A 362 -25.49 10.87 16.53
C VAL A 362 -26.18 12.11 17.10
N LYS A 363 -27.52 12.17 17.05
CA LYS A 363 -28.29 13.29 17.62
C LYS A 363 -28.08 13.43 19.13
N GLN A 364 -28.21 12.35 19.89
CA GLN A 364 -27.98 12.37 21.33
C GLN A 364 -26.55 12.82 21.65
N SER A 365 -25.55 12.29 20.94
CA SER A 365 -24.15 12.68 21.14
C SER A 365 -23.92 14.18 20.86
N ILE A 366 -24.63 14.76 19.88
CA ILE A 366 -24.59 16.19 19.55
C ILE A 366 -25.30 17.06 20.60
N GLU A 367 -26.38 16.56 21.20
CA GLU A 367 -27.08 17.23 22.31
C GLU A 367 -26.21 17.28 23.58
N GLU A 368 -25.51 16.18 23.89
CA GLU A 368 -24.64 16.06 25.08
C GLU A 368 -23.29 16.78 24.94
N LEU A 369 -22.66 16.76 23.74
CA LEU A 369 -21.27 17.21 23.53
C LEU A 369 -21.11 18.37 22.53
N GLY A 370 -22.21 18.87 21.97
CA GLY A 370 -22.20 19.83 20.87
C GLY A 370 -21.81 19.20 19.52
N LYS A 371 -22.02 19.96 18.44
CA LYS A 371 -21.91 19.48 17.04
C LYS A 371 -20.65 18.65 16.76
N GLU A 372 -19.46 19.22 16.96
CA GLU A 372 -18.21 18.60 16.47
C GLU A 372 -17.89 17.29 17.20
N GLN A 373 -17.77 17.34 18.53
CA GLN A 373 -17.41 16.17 19.32
C GLN A 373 -18.55 15.14 19.35
N GLY A 374 -19.80 15.60 19.39
CA GLY A 374 -20.97 14.74 19.34
C GLY A 374 -21.12 13.99 18.03
N ALA A 375 -20.92 14.65 16.88
CA ALA A 375 -20.96 13.95 15.59
C ALA A 375 -19.78 12.96 15.44
N ILE A 376 -18.58 13.28 15.94
CA ILE A 376 -17.44 12.36 15.90
C ILE A 376 -17.68 11.13 16.79
N LEU A 377 -18.13 11.33 18.03
CA LEU A 377 -18.43 10.22 18.93
C LEU A 377 -19.61 9.39 18.41
N GLY A 378 -20.70 10.03 17.96
CA GLY A 378 -21.91 9.35 17.53
C GLY A 378 -21.78 8.56 16.22
N LEU A 379 -20.86 8.96 15.31
CA LEU A 379 -20.56 8.21 14.09
C LEU A 379 -19.57 7.04 14.34
N THR A 380 -18.80 7.07 15.43
CA THR A 380 -17.80 6.04 15.75
C THR A 380 -18.40 4.62 15.89
N PRO A 381 -19.58 4.40 16.51
CA PRO A 381 -20.25 3.10 16.57
C PRO A 381 -20.51 2.40 15.23
N ILE A 382 -20.54 3.11 14.10
CA ILE A 382 -20.72 2.50 12.76
C ILE A 382 -19.51 1.61 12.40
N PHE A 383 -18.30 1.99 12.84
CA PHE A 383 -17.08 1.19 12.68
C PHE A 383 -17.06 -0.08 13.54
N LEU A 384 -17.95 -0.17 14.54
CA LEU A 384 -18.16 -1.35 15.38
C LEU A 384 -19.37 -2.19 14.96
N ASP A 385 -20.04 -1.84 13.85
CA ASP A 385 -21.16 -2.63 13.34
C ASP A 385 -20.73 -4.05 12.94
N ARG A 386 -21.67 -5.00 13.11
CA ARG A 386 -21.50 -6.39 12.72
C ARG A 386 -21.18 -6.54 11.23
N ALA A 387 -21.82 -5.79 10.33
CA ALA A 387 -21.54 -5.85 8.89
C ALA A 387 -20.30 -5.03 8.47
N ALA A 388 -19.81 -4.13 9.32
CA ALA A 388 -18.53 -3.43 9.14
C ALA A 388 -17.33 -4.33 9.48
N LEU A 389 -17.51 -5.31 10.39
CA LEU A 389 -16.45 -6.20 10.89
C LEU A 389 -16.58 -7.65 10.42
N PHE A 390 -17.75 -8.06 9.92
CA PHE A 390 -18.04 -9.42 9.44
C PHE A 390 -18.86 -9.43 8.14
N ARG A 391 -18.61 -10.39 7.24
CA ARG A 391 -19.55 -10.75 6.16
C ARG A 391 -20.55 -11.77 6.71
N THR A 392 -21.83 -11.59 6.42
CA THR A 392 -22.90 -12.48 6.88
C THR A 392 -23.37 -13.40 5.74
N GLU A 393 -23.59 -14.66 6.07
CA GLU A 393 -24.17 -15.69 5.22
C GLU A 393 -25.10 -16.52 6.11
N LEU A 394 -26.19 -15.90 6.57
CA LEU A 394 -27.08 -16.46 7.60
C LEU A 394 -28.23 -17.29 7.02
N CYS A 395 -28.66 -17.01 5.77
CA CYS A 395 -29.79 -17.69 5.14
C CYS A 395 -31.09 -17.66 5.99
N GLU A 396 -31.35 -16.56 6.71
CA GLU A 396 -32.56 -16.38 7.57
C GLU A 396 -33.87 -16.43 6.77
N THR A 397 -33.79 -16.26 5.45
CA THR A 397 -34.91 -16.35 4.50
C THR A 397 -34.50 -17.19 3.29
N GLY A 398 -35.48 -17.90 2.71
CA GLY A 398 -35.31 -18.81 1.59
C GLY A 398 -36.09 -20.12 1.80
N THR A 399 -36.07 -21.02 0.83
CA THR A 399 -36.68 -22.37 0.94
C THR A 399 -35.57 -23.43 0.97
N PRO A 400 -35.51 -24.31 1.98
CA PRO A 400 -34.57 -25.43 1.98
C PRO A 400 -34.85 -26.42 0.85
N ASP A 401 -33.80 -26.95 0.24
CA ASP A 401 -33.93 -28.09 -0.69
C ASP A 401 -33.98 -29.45 0.04
N LYS A 402 -34.03 -30.54 -0.71
CA LYS A 402 -34.14 -31.91 -0.17
C LYS A 402 -32.96 -32.38 0.71
N TYR A 403 -31.92 -31.57 0.89
CA TYR A 403 -30.81 -31.78 1.81
C TYR A 403 -30.79 -30.73 2.94
N ASP A 404 -31.91 -30.04 3.18
CA ASP A 404 -32.09 -28.93 4.13
C ASP A 404 -31.19 -27.70 3.86
N ARG A 405 -30.79 -27.52 2.58
CA ARG A 405 -29.87 -26.44 2.16
C ARG A 405 -30.65 -25.24 1.63
N VAL A 406 -30.44 -24.08 2.24
CA VAL A 406 -30.97 -22.81 1.76
C VAL A 406 -29.95 -22.11 0.86
N MET A 407 -30.37 -21.63 -0.31
CA MET A 407 -29.54 -20.78 -1.16
C MET A 407 -29.50 -19.36 -0.58
N LEU A 408 -28.32 -18.73 -0.53
CA LEU A 408 -28.20 -17.31 -0.21
C LEU A 408 -29.02 -16.48 -1.20
N GLU A 409 -29.80 -15.53 -0.71
CA GLU A 409 -30.61 -14.62 -1.52
C GLU A 409 -30.22 -13.14 -1.30
N GLY A 410 -30.72 -12.27 -2.17
CA GLY A 410 -30.70 -10.81 -1.98
C GLY A 410 -29.31 -10.22 -1.68
N GLN A 411 -29.23 -9.43 -0.61
CA GLN A 411 -28.04 -8.68 -0.25
C GLN A 411 -26.88 -9.58 0.21
N GLU A 412 -27.16 -10.69 0.91
CA GLU A 412 -26.11 -11.66 1.30
C GLU A 412 -25.50 -12.33 0.06
N LEU A 413 -26.32 -12.76 -0.90
CA LEU A 413 -25.84 -13.31 -2.17
C LEU A 413 -25.00 -12.30 -2.96
N SER A 414 -25.46 -11.05 -3.05
CA SER A 414 -24.72 -9.98 -3.75
C SER A 414 -23.37 -9.67 -3.09
N LEU A 415 -23.26 -9.75 -1.76
CA LEU A 415 -22.00 -9.54 -1.03
C LEU A 415 -21.09 -10.77 -1.11
N ALA A 416 -21.64 -11.98 -1.10
CA ALA A 416 -20.87 -13.22 -1.29
C ALA A 416 -20.23 -13.29 -2.69
N ILE A 417 -20.99 -12.97 -3.75
CA ILE A 417 -20.45 -12.87 -5.12
C ILE A 417 -19.34 -11.81 -5.19
N ASN A 418 -19.55 -10.64 -4.56
CA ASN A 418 -18.57 -9.56 -4.58
C ASN A 418 -17.27 -9.92 -3.83
N ALA A 419 -17.37 -10.49 -2.62
CA ALA A 419 -16.23 -10.83 -1.77
C ALA A 419 -15.36 -11.99 -2.29
N ALA A 420 -15.86 -12.74 -3.29
CA ALA A 420 -15.06 -13.71 -4.06
C ALA A 420 -14.01 -13.03 -4.96
N PHE A 421 -14.19 -11.75 -5.31
CA PHE A 421 -13.31 -11.02 -6.24
C PHE A 421 -12.72 -9.74 -5.65
N SER A 422 -13.52 -8.93 -4.95
CA SER A 422 -13.24 -7.55 -4.56
C SER A 422 -13.18 -7.35 -3.05
N TYR A 423 -12.45 -6.33 -2.60
CA TYR A 423 -12.52 -5.80 -1.23
C TYR A 423 -13.46 -4.60 -1.09
N LEU A 424 -13.84 -4.00 -2.22
CA LEU A 424 -14.65 -2.79 -2.34
C LEU A 424 -16.09 -3.14 -2.76
N ALA A 425 -16.97 -2.14 -2.76
CA ALA A 425 -18.40 -2.32 -3.00
C ALA A 425 -18.74 -3.01 -4.34
N PRO A 426 -19.86 -3.75 -4.41
CA PRO A 426 -20.37 -4.37 -5.64
C PRO A 426 -20.41 -3.40 -6.83
N ASP A 427 -20.02 -3.89 -8.02
CA ASP A 427 -20.06 -3.10 -9.25
C ASP A 427 -21.50 -2.71 -9.64
N THR A 428 -21.65 -1.64 -10.44
CA THR A 428 -22.96 -1.09 -10.82
C THR A 428 -23.90 -2.11 -11.46
N LYS A 429 -23.38 -3.05 -12.28
CA LYS A 429 -24.16 -4.11 -12.92
C LYS A 429 -24.63 -5.13 -11.88
N LEU A 430 -23.82 -5.46 -10.87
CA LEU A 430 -24.19 -6.34 -9.75
C LEU A 430 -25.21 -5.67 -8.81
N LYS A 431 -25.02 -4.40 -8.45
CA LYS A 431 -26.03 -3.61 -7.70
C LYS A 431 -27.36 -3.54 -8.46
N GLN A 432 -27.31 -3.40 -9.79
CA GLN A 432 -28.52 -3.42 -10.63
C GLN A 432 -29.15 -4.82 -10.72
N ALA A 433 -28.36 -5.90 -10.79
CA ALA A 433 -28.87 -7.27 -10.77
C ALA A 433 -29.65 -7.55 -9.47
N LEU A 434 -29.12 -7.14 -8.31
CA LEU A 434 -29.83 -7.17 -7.04
C LEU A 434 -31.13 -6.36 -7.09
N LYS A 435 -31.07 -5.07 -7.45
CA LYS A 435 -32.24 -4.17 -7.50
C LYS A 435 -33.32 -4.62 -8.48
N THR A 436 -32.96 -5.37 -9.53
CA THR A 436 -33.90 -5.93 -10.52
C THR A 436 -34.32 -7.38 -10.21
N GLY A 437 -33.96 -7.93 -9.04
CA GLY A 437 -34.35 -9.27 -8.62
C GLY A 437 -33.71 -10.42 -9.42
N ARG A 438 -32.65 -10.13 -10.20
CA ARG A 438 -31.91 -11.09 -11.06
C ARG A 438 -30.73 -11.72 -10.31
N LEU A 439 -30.97 -12.12 -9.06
CA LEU A 439 -30.05 -12.79 -8.14
C LEU A 439 -30.86 -13.77 -7.28
N LYS A 440 -31.45 -14.79 -7.93
CA LYS A 440 -32.31 -15.80 -7.26
C LYS A 440 -31.99 -17.25 -7.67
N THR A 441 -31.36 -17.44 -8.84
CA THR A 441 -31.11 -18.75 -9.43
C THR A 441 -29.62 -19.07 -9.52
N ARG A 442 -29.25 -20.35 -9.66
CA ARG A 442 -27.84 -20.73 -9.91
C ARG A 442 -27.35 -20.14 -11.23
N GLU A 443 -28.26 -19.94 -12.17
CA GLU A 443 -28.08 -19.35 -13.49
C GLU A 443 -27.78 -17.85 -13.40
N ASP A 444 -28.45 -17.11 -12.49
CA ASP A 444 -28.10 -15.72 -12.15
C ASP A 444 -26.68 -15.62 -11.59
N VAL A 445 -26.35 -16.48 -10.60
CA VAL A 445 -25.02 -16.49 -9.97
C VAL A 445 -23.95 -16.80 -11.01
N LYS A 446 -24.17 -17.83 -11.83
CA LYS A 446 -23.28 -18.20 -12.94
C LYS A 446 -23.11 -17.05 -13.94
N ARG A 447 -24.18 -16.33 -14.30
CA ARG A 447 -24.13 -15.17 -15.20
C ARG A 447 -23.27 -14.04 -14.62
N GLU A 448 -23.50 -13.64 -13.37
CA GLU A 448 -22.73 -12.54 -12.76
C GLU A 448 -21.27 -12.94 -12.48
N VAL A 449 -21.00 -14.18 -12.07
CA VAL A 449 -19.64 -14.71 -11.89
C VAL A 449 -18.87 -14.75 -13.20
N ILE A 450 -19.45 -15.29 -14.28
CA ILE A 450 -18.81 -15.32 -15.61
C ILE A 450 -18.60 -13.89 -16.13
N ARG A 451 -19.56 -12.98 -15.93
CA ARG A 451 -19.39 -11.57 -16.27
C ARG A 451 -18.20 -10.95 -15.52
N ILE A 452 -18.10 -11.13 -14.21
CA ILE A 452 -17.03 -10.52 -13.41
C ILE A 452 -15.66 -11.12 -13.74
N LEU A 453 -15.59 -12.42 -14.07
CA LEU A 453 -14.37 -13.07 -14.53
C LEU A 453 -13.92 -12.52 -15.89
N ASN A 454 -14.82 -12.47 -16.88
CA ASN A 454 -14.50 -12.09 -18.27
C ASN A 454 -14.36 -10.57 -18.49
N ASP A 455 -14.83 -9.74 -17.57
CA ASP A 455 -14.70 -8.27 -17.64
C ASP A 455 -13.32 -7.85 -17.10
N ASP A 456 -12.32 -7.79 -17.98
CA ASP A 456 -10.93 -7.40 -17.66
C ASP A 456 -10.82 -6.01 -17.00
N SER A 457 -11.85 -5.14 -17.11
CA SER A 457 -11.87 -3.82 -16.46
C SER A 457 -12.16 -3.89 -14.94
N ILE A 458 -12.67 -5.01 -14.44
CA ILE A 458 -12.96 -5.21 -13.02
C ILE A 458 -11.73 -5.78 -12.32
N ARG A 459 -11.13 -5.03 -11.38
CA ARG A 459 -10.00 -5.50 -10.56
C ARG A 459 -10.46 -6.60 -9.58
N LYS A 460 -9.69 -7.69 -9.49
CA LYS A 460 -10.07 -8.92 -8.77
C LYS A 460 -9.02 -9.28 -7.67
N PRO A 461 -8.76 -8.39 -6.69
CA PRO A 461 -7.65 -8.54 -5.73
C PRO A 461 -7.71 -9.82 -4.88
N ALA A 462 -8.90 -10.41 -4.70
CA ALA A 462 -9.06 -11.67 -3.99
C ALA A 462 -8.36 -12.87 -4.67
N ILE A 463 -8.06 -12.79 -5.98
CA ILE A 463 -7.31 -13.83 -6.70
C ILE A 463 -5.84 -13.81 -6.26
N LEU A 464 -5.18 -12.64 -6.28
CA LEU A 464 -3.80 -12.50 -5.78
C LEU A 464 -3.71 -12.78 -4.28
N ARG A 465 -4.74 -12.43 -3.49
CA ARG A 465 -4.86 -12.81 -2.07
C ARG A 465 -4.69 -14.31 -1.87
N PHE A 466 -5.40 -15.14 -2.64
CA PHE A 466 -5.29 -16.59 -2.54
C PHE A 466 -3.84 -17.06 -2.75
N PHE A 467 -3.14 -16.57 -3.77
CA PHE A 467 -1.75 -17.00 -4.03
C PHE A 467 -0.75 -16.47 -2.99
N ARG A 468 -0.93 -15.27 -2.46
CA ARG A 468 -0.13 -14.76 -1.33
C ARG A 468 -0.32 -15.62 -0.08
N GLU A 469 -1.57 -15.93 0.27
CA GLU A 469 -1.93 -16.76 1.42
C GLU A 469 -1.49 -18.22 1.24
N TYR A 470 -1.62 -18.79 0.04
CA TYR A 470 -1.26 -20.20 -0.23
C TYR A 470 0.26 -20.45 -0.16
N PHE A 471 1.08 -19.49 -0.61
CA PHE A 471 2.54 -19.62 -0.66
C PHE A 471 3.30 -18.82 0.42
N ASP A 472 2.61 -18.03 1.27
CA ASP A 472 3.21 -17.12 2.26
C ASP A 472 4.23 -16.10 1.66
N TYR A 473 4.25 -15.85 0.34
CA TYR A 473 5.39 -15.15 -0.29
C TYR A 473 5.52 -13.66 0.09
N ASP A 474 4.42 -13.00 0.47
CA ASP A 474 4.46 -11.60 0.95
C ASP A 474 5.14 -11.47 2.33
N LEU A 475 5.23 -12.58 3.07
CA LEU A 475 5.96 -12.69 4.33
C LEU A 475 7.48 -12.68 4.16
N ALA A 476 8.03 -12.76 2.93
CA ALA A 476 9.46 -12.65 2.67
C ALA A 476 10.07 -11.35 3.25
N SER A 477 9.31 -10.26 3.21
CA SER A 477 9.62 -8.96 3.83
C SER A 477 9.81 -9.01 5.37
N LYS A 478 9.35 -10.07 6.03
CA LYS A 478 9.39 -10.28 7.49
C LYS A 478 10.55 -11.19 7.92
N VAL A 479 11.31 -11.76 6.97
CA VAL A 479 12.44 -12.66 7.24
C VAL A 479 13.73 -11.84 7.39
N ASP A 480 14.20 -11.67 8.63
CA ASP A 480 15.55 -11.17 8.88
C ASP A 480 16.61 -12.21 8.46
N LYS A 481 17.76 -11.73 7.98
CA LYS A 481 18.93 -12.53 7.58
C LYS A 481 20.14 -12.07 8.39
N ASP A 482 21.12 -12.95 8.59
CA ASP A 482 22.42 -12.50 9.12
C ASP A 482 23.15 -11.62 8.08
N ASP A 483 23.68 -10.50 8.54
CA ASP A 483 24.36 -9.48 7.74
C ASP A 483 25.64 -9.99 7.06
N ASN A 484 26.27 -11.06 7.56
CA ASN A 484 27.53 -11.59 7.04
C ASN A 484 27.29 -12.76 6.08
N LEU A 485 26.36 -13.66 6.41
CA LEU A 485 25.88 -14.71 5.52
C LEU A 485 25.23 -14.13 4.27
N LEU A 486 24.40 -13.08 4.41
CA LEU A 486 23.76 -12.39 3.29
C LEU A 486 24.79 -11.80 2.32
N LYS A 487 25.84 -11.12 2.83
CA LYS A 487 26.97 -10.64 2.01
C LYS A 487 27.76 -11.77 1.36
N LYS A 488 28.01 -12.86 2.10
CA LYS A 488 28.75 -14.04 1.60
C LYS A 488 28.02 -14.72 0.43
N ALA A 489 26.69 -14.72 0.45
CA ALA A 489 25.83 -15.16 -0.64
C ALA A 489 25.65 -14.11 -1.77
N GLY A 490 26.32 -12.96 -1.69
CA GLY A 490 26.25 -11.88 -2.69
C GLY A 490 24.99 -10.99 -2.62
N GLY A 491 24.18 -11.13 -1.58
CA GLY A 491 23.02 -10.28 -1.31
C GLY A 491 23.40 -8.89 -0.77
N LEU A 492 22.39 -8.09 -0.41
CA LEU A 492 22.56 -6.72 0.07
C LEU A 492 23.36 -6.66 1.39
N SER A 493 24.10 -5.57 1.61
CA SER A 493 25.02 -5.41 2.74
C SER A 493 24.36 -5.29 4.14
N LYS A 494 23.03 -5.30 4.21
CA LYS A 494 22.22 -5.16 5.43
C LYS A 494 20.90 -5.93 5.33
N SER A 495 20.52 -6.66 6.39
CA SER A 495 19.22 -7.34 6.50
C SER A 495 18.03 -6.39 6.28
N LYS A 496 18.08 -5.17 6.84
CA LYS A 496 17.05 -4.14 6.62
C LYS A 496 16.85 -3.83 5.13
N SER A 497 17.94 -3.74 4.36
CA SER A 497 17.88 -3.46 2.92
C SER A 497 17.33 -4.66 2.14
N HIS A 498 17.68 -5.89 2.56
CA HIS A 498 17.08 -7.11 2.01
C HIS A 498 15.57 -7.16 2.26
N ARG A 499 15.10 -6.94 3.49
CA ARG A 499 13.66 -6.92 3.80
C ARG A 499 12.88 -5.83 3.06
N GLN A 500 13.49 -4.64 2.88
CA GLN A 500 12.92 -3.59 2.03
C GLN A 500 12.81 -4.04 0.56
N LEU A 501 13.85 -4.69 0.02
CA LEU A 501 13.78 -5.25 -1.33
C LEU A 501 12.77 -6.38 -1.44
N MET A 502 12.65 -7.28 -0.46
CA MET A 502 11.64 -8.35 -0.47
C MET A 502 10.21 -7.80 -0.47
N ALA A 503 9.95 -6.66 0.19
CA ALA A 503 8.67 -5.96 0.06
C ALA A 503 8.45 -5.36 -1.34
N GLU A 504 9.48 -4.79 -1.97
CA GLU A 504 9.44 -4.36 -3.39
C GLU A 504 9.23 -5.56 -4.33
N MET A 505 9.80 -6.74 -4.02
CA MET A 505 9.71 -7.96 -4.84
C MET A 505 8.36 -8.70 -4.72
N THR A 506 7.58 -8.52 -3.64
CA THR A 506 6.22 -9.07 -3.55
C THR A 506 5.41 -8.70 -4.79
N THR A 507 5.44 -7.42 -5.21
CA THR A 507 4.74 -6.90 -6.40
C THR A 507 5.24 -7.53 -7.71
N ASN A 508 6.54 -7.87 -7.79
CA ASN A 508 7.09 -8.58 -8.93
C ASN A 508 6.60 -10.04 -8.98
N THR A 509 6.45 -10.69 -7.82
CA THR A 509 5.86 -12.03 -7.70
C THR A 509 4.36 -12.02 -7.98
N ASP A 510 3.59 -11.02 -7.50
CA ASP A 510 2.20 -10.82 -7.92
C ASP A 510 2.09 -10.78 -9.44
N ARG A 511 2.99 -10.02 -10.10
CA ARG A 511 2.96 -9.89 -11.56
C ARG A 511 3.35 -11.18 -12.30
N LEU A 512 4.22 -12.01 -11.72
CA LEU A 512 4.50 -13.35 -12.24
C LEU A 512 3.25 -14.25 -12.13
N VAL A 513 2.56 -14.21 -10.98
CA VAL A 513 1.30 -14.94 -10.76
C VAL A 513 0.22 -14.52 -11.76
N GLU A 514 0.03 -13.21 -12.00
CA GLU A 514 -0.93 -12.71 -13.00
C GLU A 514 -0.61 -13.19 -14.44
N LEU A 515 0.67 -13.37 -14.78
CA LEU A 515 1.07 -13.84 -16.11
C LEU A 515 0.81 -15.34 -16.29
N ILE A 516 1.16 -16.15 -15.29
CA ILE A 516 0.90 -17.60 -15.31
C ILE A 516 -0.61 -17.89 -15.28
N LEU A 517 -1.39 -17.10 -14.52
CA LEU A 517 -2.85 -17.14 -14.57
C LEU A 517 -3.41 -16.78 -15.95
N LYS A 518 -2.81 -15.83 -16.67
CA LYS A 518 -3.23 -15.46 -18.03
C LYS A 518 -2.81 -16.50 -19.09
N GLU A 519 -1.87 -17.38 -18.78
CA GLU A 519 -1.47 -18.52 -19.62
C GLU A 519 -2.39 -19.74 -19.42
N ASP A 520 -3.07 -19.82 -18.27
CA ASP A 520 -4.08 -20.82 -17.85
C ASP A 520 -3.71 -22.28 -18.16
N LYS A 521 -2.46 -22.65 -17.87
CA LYS A 521 -1.90 -23.99 -18.12
C LYS A 521 -1.12 -24.45 -16.90
N ASN A 522 -1.55 -25.57 -16.31
CA ASN A 522 -0.88 -26.22 -15.18
C ASN A 522 -0.48 -25.24 -14.05
N VAL A 523 -1.30 -24.23 -13.78
CA VAL A 523 -0.95 -23.00 -13.02
C VAL A 523 -0.19 -23.27 -11.73
N LEU A 524 -0.63 -24.24 -10.92
CA LEU A 524 0.04 -24.60 -9.66
C LEU A 524 1.40 -25.28 -9.86
N SER A 525 1.57 -26.07 -10.93
CA SER A 525 2.86 -26.66 -11.28
C SER A 525 3.83 -25.57 -11.77
N GLU A 526 3.39 -24.71 -12.70
CA GLU A 526 4.20 -23.58 -13.18
C GLU A 526 4.67 -22.69 -12.02
N LEU A 527 3.77 -22.33 -11.10
CA LEU A 527 4.11 -21.53 -9.91
C LEU A 527 5.07 -22.22 -8.93
N LEU A 528 5.20 -23.55 -8.98
CA LEU A 528 6.12 -24.34 -8.16
C LEU A 528 7.45 -24.66 -8.85
N THR A 529 7.50 -24.69 -10.19
CA THR A 529 8.67 -25.17 -10.96
C THR A 529 9.26 -24.16 -11.95
N THR A 530 8.67 -22.98 -12.12
CA THR A 530 9.17 -22.01 -13.11
C THR A 530 10.50 -21.37 -12.70
N ASP A 531 11.36 -21.17 -13.70
CA ASP A 531 12.58 -20.37 -13.63
C ASP A 531 12.35 -18.88 -13.97
N ARG A 532 11.12 -18.54 -14.41
CA ARG A 532 10.72 -17.20 -14.84
C ARG A 532 10.62 -16.26 -13.64
N ALA A 533 11.15 -15.04 -13.80
CA ALA A 533 11.06 -14.00 -12.78
C ALA A 533 10.82 -12.62 -13.40
N ILE A 534 10.08 -11.76 -12.69
CA ILE A 534 9.91 -10.36 -13.04
C ILE A 534 11.05 -9.55 -12.41
N LEU A 535 11.92 -9.00 -13.25
CA LEU A 535 13.12 -8.28 -12.79
C LEU A 535 12.78 -6.88 -12.25
N PRO A 536 13.46 -6.42 -11.18
CA PRO A 536 13.39 -5.03 -10.73
C PRO A 536 13.94 -4.06 -11.77
N GLU A 537 13.43 -2.82 -11.78
CA GLU A 537 13.92 -1.74 -12.65
C GLU A 537 15.35 -1.29 -12.29
N LYS A 538 15.83 -1.59 -11.08
CA LYS A 538 17.13 -1.14 -10.57
C LYS A 538 18.20 -2.21 -10.78
N LEU A 539 19.30 -1.82 -11.45
CA LEU A 539 20.46 -2.69 -11.70
C LEU A 539 21.12 -3.24 -10.43
N SER A 540 21.01 -2.54 -9.29
CA SER A 540 21.52 -3.00 -7.99
C SER A 540 20.86 -4.28 -7.50
N ASP A 541 19.62 -4.51 -7.93
CA ASP A 541 18.74 -5.53 -7.35
C ASP A 541 18.69 -6.78 -8.25
N GLN A 542 19.23 -6.69 -9.47
CA GLN A 542 19.42 -7.80 -10.42
C GLN A 542 20.35 -8.91 -9.90
N GLY A 543 21.17 -8.64 -8.87
CA GLY A 543 22.05 -9.65 -8.27
C GLY A 543 21.28 -10.88 -7.74
N TYR A 544 20.07 -10.69 -7.22
CA TYR A 544 19.21 -11.79 -6.73
C TYR A 544 18.71 -12.73 -7.85
N PHE A 545 18.94 -12.36 -9.11
CA PHE A 545 18.54 -13.11 -10.30
C PHE A 545 19.76 -13.54 -11.15
N GLY A 546 20.97 -13.42 -10.60
CA GLY A 546 22.18 -14.00 -11.19
C GLY A 546 22.31 -15.49 -10.86
N GLU A 547 23.02 -16.23 -11.70
CA GLU A 547 23.30 -17.66 -11.50
C GLU A 547 24.17 -17.86 -10.25
N MET A 548 23.92 -18.92 -9.46
CA MET A 548 24.82 -19.28 -8.35
C MET A 548 25.83 -20.34 -8.79
N SER A 549 27.12 -19.98 -8.77
CA SER A 549 28.21 -20.94 -8.92
C SER A 549 28.22 -21.96 -7.77
N LYS A 550 28.81 -23.15 -8.02
CA LYS A 550 28.96 -24.23 -7.03
C LYS A 550 29.62 -23.80 -5.70
N ASN A 551 30.35 -22.68 -5.69
CA ASN A 551 31.02 -22.12 -4.52
C ASN A 551 30.17 -21.07 -3.77
N GLY A 552 28.88 -20.95 -4.08
CA GLY A 552 27.93 -20.03 -3.42
C GLY A 552 28.08 -18.56 -3.81
N LYS A 553 28.87 -18.24 -4.83
CA LYS A 553 28.98 -16.88 -5.39
C LYS A 553 28.06 -16.70 -6.58
N ILE A 554 27.41 -15.53 -6.66
CA ILE A 554 26.68 -15.10 -7.85
C ILE A 554 27.66 -14.93 -9.02
N VAL A 555 27.28 -15.42 -10.20
CA VAL A 555 27.99 -15.33 -11.47
C VAL A 555 27.02 -14.96 -12.60
N GLY A 556 27.57 -14.50 -13.72
CA GLY A 556 26.77 -14.06 -14.87
C GLY A 556 25.92 -12.80 -14.59
N LYS A 557 24.85 -12.65 -15.37
CA LYS A 557 23.77 -11.66 -15.20
C LYS A 557 22.44 -12.36 -15.57
N PRO A 558 21.29 -11.95 -15.03
CA PRO A 558 20.00 -12.45 -15.49
C PRO A 558 19.85 -12.29 -17.00
N VAL A 559 19.44 -13.36 -17.68
CA VAL A 559 19.16 -13.33 -19.13
C VAL A 559 17.86 -12.57 -19.34
N VAL A 560 17.91 -11.48 -20.11
CA VAL A 560 16.74 -10.66 -20.46
C VAL A 560 16.41 -10.88 -21.94
N PRO A 561 15.30 -11.56 -22.28
CA PRO A 561 14.85 -11.72 -23.66
C PRO A 561 14.66 -10.36 -24.35
N ASP A 562 14.92 -10.27 -25.66
CA ASP A 562 14.75 -9.03 -26.42
C ASP A 562 13.30 -8.52 -26.43
N SER A 563 12.32 -9.42 -26.30
CA SER A 563 10.90 -9.10 -26.10
C SER A 563 10.59 -8.50 -24.72
N SER A 564 11.40 -8.81 -23.70
CA SER A 564 11.24 -8.36 -22.31
C SER A 564 12.01 -7.08 -22.01
N LYS A 565 12.99 -6.70 -22.84
CA LYS A 565 13.57 -5.36 -22.81
C LYS A 565 12.45 -4.36 -23.13
N LYS A 566 12.23 -3.36 -22.27
CA LYS A 566 11.27 -2.27 -22.57
C LYS A 566 11.60 -1.71 -23.95
N LYS A 567 10.74 -1.97 -24.95
CA LYS A 567 10.73 -1.17 -26.17
C LYS A 567 10.63 0.28 -25.72
N ALA A 568 11.60 1.10 -26.11
CA ALA A 568 11.51 2.52 -25.84
C ALA A 568 10.19 3.02 -26.44
N LEU A 569 9.38 3.72 -25.64
CA LEU A 569 8.13 4.29 -26.13
C LEU A 569 8.43 5.11 -27.40
N LEU A 570 7.56 4.98 -28.39
CA LEU A 570 7.68 5.68 -29.65
C LEU A 570 6.56 6.71 -29.72
N PRO A 571 6.84 7.96 -30.15
CA PRO A 571 5.81 8.98 -30.30
C PRO A 571 4.69 8.52 -31.24
N VAL A 572 3.46 8.47 -30.72
CA VAL A 572 2.28 8.08 -31.50
C VAL A 572 1.70 9.34 -32.14
N GLN A 573 1.36 9.34 -33.42
CA GLN A 573 0.75 10.52 -34.04
C GLN A 573 -0.74 10.60 -33.67
N ALA A 574 -1.29 11.81 -33.49
CA ALA A 574 -2.68 11.99 -33.06
C ALA A 574 -3.69 11.28 -33.98
N LYS A 575 -3.42 11.28 -35.30
CA LYS A 575 -4.16 10.54 -36.34
C LYS A 575 -4.17 9.01 -36.20
N ASP A 576 -3.26 8.42 -35.41
CA ASP A 576 -3.14 6.97 -35.21
C ASP A 576 -3.85 6.52 -33.91
N LEU A 577 -4.53 7.44 -33.21
CA LEU A 577 -5.28 7.21 -31.97
C LEU A 577 -6.80 7.27 -32.20
N PRO A 578 -7.61 6.48 -31.48
CA PRO A 578 -9.07 6.47 -31.64
C PRO A 578 -9.72 7.70 -30.98
N GLY A 579 -10.46 8.49 -31.77
CA GLY A 579 -11.23 9.64 -31.32
C GLY A 579 -10.81 10.96 -31.99
N ILE A 580 -11.33 12.08 -31.51
CA ILE A 580 -10.83 13.41 -31.90
C ILE A 580 -9.72 13.78 -30.93
N ILE A 581 -8.48 13.51 -31.31
CA ILE A 581 -7.28 13.89 -30.56
C ILE A 581 -6.72 15.18 -31.15
N VAL A 582 -6.81 16.26 -30.38
CA VAL A 582 -6.23 17.57 -30.71
C VAL A 582 -4.81 17.62 -30.15
N ASP A 583 -3.82 17.84 -31.02
CA ASP A 583 -2.40 17.81 -30.63
C ASP A 583 -1.88 19.20 -30.21
N ASN A 584 -0.65 19.27 -29.69
CA ASN A 584 0.00 20.55 -29.41
C ASN A 584 0.23 21.40 -30.68
N SER A 585 0.19 20.75 -31.86
CA SER A 585 0.29 21.38 -33.17
C SER A 585 -1.01 22.06 -33.62
N ASP A 586 -2.16 21.66 -33.07
CA ASP A 586 -3.49 22.27 -33.31
C ASP A 586 -3.83 23.38 -32.28
N ALA A 587 -3.05 23.50 -31.21
CA ALA A 587 -3.36 24.35 -30.06
C ALA A 587 -3.13 25.85 -30.34
N LYS A 588 -4.08 26.70 -29.96
CA LYS A 588 -3.87 28.16 -29.87
C LYS A 588 -3.09 28.49 -28.59
N VAL A 589 -1.76 28.50 -28.71
CA VAL A 589 -0.83 28.79 -27.62
C VAL A 589 -0.85 30.28 -27.24
N MET A 590 -0.77 30.59 -25.95
CA MET A 590 -0.59 31.93 -25.41
C MET A 590 0.56 31.94 -24.38
N GLY A 591 1.43 32.95 -24.45
CA GLY A 591 2.67 33.03 -23.68
C GLY A 591 3.86 32.34 -24.34
N GLU A 592 5.03 32.42 -23.70
CA GLU A 592 6.26 31.75 -24.13
C GLU A 592 6.20 30.23 -23.83
N TRP A 593 6.33 29.39 -24.86
CA TRP A 593 6.34 27.92 -24.74
C TRP A 593 7.33 27.29 -25.72
N THR A 594 8.19 26.41 -25.22
CA THR A 594 9.22 25.73 -26.02
C THR A 594 8.73 24.35 -26.46
N LYS A 595 8.88 24.02 -27.76
CA LYS A 595 8.61 22.67 -28.30
C LYS A 595 9.74 21.71 -27.95
N SER A 596 9.41 20.59 -27.31
CA SER A 596 10.34 19.52 -26.93
C SER A 596 9.99 18.21 -27.60
N SER A 597 11.01 17.50 -28.13
CA SER A 597 10.89 16.12 -28.63
C SER A 597 11.60 15.11 -27.73
N ARG A 598 11.98 15.50 -26.50
CA ARG A 598 12.80 14.70 -25.58
C ARG A 598 12.03 13.54 -24.93
N SER A 599 10.82 13.77 -24.41
CA SER A 599 9.98 12.67 -23.91
C SER A 599 9.62 11.73 -25.05
N LYS A 600 10.00 10.46 -24.91
CA LYS A 600 9.63 9.37 -25.82
C LYS A 600 8.19 8.88 -25.63
N ASP A 601 7.61 9.21 -24.47
CA ASP A 601 6.19 9.02 -24.17
C ASP A 601 5.48 10.34 -24.49
N ARG A 602 4.84 10.42 -25.66
CA ARG A 602 4.08 11.59 -26.14
C ARG A 602 3.16 11.23 -27.31
N VAL A 603 2.17 12.08 -27.54
CA VAL A 603 1.49 12.22 -28.83
C VAL A 603 2.27 13.22 -29.70
N GLY A 604 2.18 13.12 -31.02
CA GLY A 604 2.68 14.12 -31.97
C GLY A 604 4.20 14.11 -32.21
N SER A 605 4.69 15.11 -32.95
CA SER A 605 6.12 15.29 -33.24
C SER A 605 6.91 15.78 -32.04
N ASP A 606 6.27 16.51 -31.13
CA ASP A 606 6.83 17.22 -30.00
C ASP A 606 5.72 17.49 -28.95
N TYR A 607 6.06 18.16 -27.86
CA TYR A 607 5.11 18.64 -26.84
C TYR A 607 5.57 20.00 -26.33
N LEU A 608 4.64 20.85 -25.91
CA LEU A 608 4.96 22.16 -25.35
C LEU A 608 5.37 22.03 -23.88
N ILE A 609 6.42 22.76 -23.50
CA ILE A 609 6.82 22.95 -22.10
C ILE A 609 7.03 24.44 -21.81
N THR A 610 6.64 24.86 -20.61
CA THR A 610 7.26 26.02 -19.97
C THR A 610 8.69 25.63 -19.55
N GLU A 611 9.61 26.60 -19.50
CA GLU A 611 11.03 26.28 -19.27
C GLU A 611 11.33 25.88 -17.82
N VAL A 612 11.20 24.58 -17.54
CA VAL A 612 11.54 23.96 -16.26
C VAL A 612 12.70 22.99 -16.46
N ASP A 613 13.90 23.52 -16.69
CA ASP A 613 15.09 22.68 -16.86
C ASP A 613 15.55 22.11 -15.51
N VAL A 614 15.58 20.77 -15.41
CA VAL A 614 15.98 20.03 -14.20
C VAL A 614 16.84 18.82 -14.57
N ASN A 615 18.05 19.12 -15.05
CA ASN A 615 19.31 18.48 -14.65
C ASN A 615 19.36 16.93 -14.53
N GLU A 616 20.14 16.26 -15.40
CA GLU A 616 21.30 15.45 -14.95
C GLU A 616 22.04 14.75 -16.11
N LYS A 617 23.11 15.40 -16.59
CA LYS A 617 24.44 14.86 -16.93
C LYS A 617 25.20 15.89 -17.76
N ALA A 618 26.06 16.66 -17.10
CA ALA A 618 26.87 17.67 -17.76
C ALA A 618 27.81 17.03 -18.80
N LYS A 619 27.47 17.15 -20.09
CA LYS A 619 28.50 17.29 -21.11
C LYS A 619 29.30 18.54 -20.72
N ALA A 620 30.60 18.39 -20.47
CA ALA A 620 31.44 19.52 -20.13
C ALA A 620 31.43 20.52 -21.30
N LEU A 621 30.77 21.67 -21.08
CA LEU A 621 30.73 22.76 -22.04
C LEU A 621 32.17 23.25 -22.32
N PRO A 622 32.55 23.50 -23.58
CA PRO A 622 33.90 23.96 -23.95
C PRO A 622 34.11 25.43 -23.56
N PRO A 623 35.36 25.90 -23.37
CA PRO A 623 35.62 27.30 -23.04
C PRO A 623 35.15 28.26 -24.15
N LEU A 624 34.60 29.42 -23.75
CA LEU A 624 34.16 30.46 -24.69
C LEU A 624 35.19 31.58 -24.80
N LYS A 625 35.37 32.13 -26.01
CA LYS A 625 36.16 33.34 -26.23
C LYS A 625 35.33 34.55 -25.85
N ALA A 626 35.84 35.44 -24.98
CA ALA A 626 35.16 36.67 -24.58
C ALA A 626 34.69 37.51 -25.80
N THR A 627 35.53 37.61 -26.84
CA THR A 627 35.25 38.33 -28.09
C THR A 627 34.20 37.68 -29.00
N ALA A 628 33.66 36.51 -28.64
CA ALA A 628 32.60 35.82 -29.38
C ALA A 628 31.24 35.85 -28.65
N LEU A 629 31.15 36.61 -27.55
CA LEU A 629 29.95 36.76 -26.74
C LEU A 629 29.22 38.08 -27.07
N PRO A 630 27.88 38.11 -27.06
CA PRO A 630 27.13 39.35 -27.19
C PRO A 630 27.14 40.16 -25.88
N GLY A 631 27.12 41.48 -25.99
CA GLY A 631 27.09 42.40 -24.84
C GLY A 631 28.47 42.98 -24.48
N ILE A 632 28.60 43.45 -23.24
CA ILE A 632 29.86 43.95 -22.68
C ILE A 632 30.36 42.86 -21.73
N VAL A 633 31.46 42.19 -22.08
CA VAL A 633 32.03 41.10 -21.27
C VAL A 633 33.39 41.50 -20.73
N VAL A 634 33.60 41.27 -19.43
CA VAL A 634 34.87 41.50 -18.72
C VAL A 634 35.42 40.16 -18.26
N ASP A 635 36.52 39.73 -18.87
CA ASP A 635 37.20 38.46 -18.56
C ASP A 635 38.00 38.58 -17.24
N ASN A 636 38.35 37.44 -16.64
CA ASN A 636 39.02 37.41 -15.33
C ASN A 636 40.39 38.14 -15.30
N ARG A 637 40.99 38.35 -16.47
CA ARG A 637 42.27 39.04 -16.70
C ARG A 637 42.18 40.54 -16.46
N ASP A 638 40.99 41.13 -16.67
CA ASP A 638 40.72 42.56 -16.54
C ASP A 638 40.13 42.91 -15.15
N ALA A 639 39.89 41.90 -14.30
CA ALA A 639 39.38 42.05 -12.95
C ALA A 639 40.45 42.52 -11.95
N LYS A 640 40.10 43.51 -11.12
CA LYS A 640 40.91 44.05 -10.01
C LYS A 640 40.83 43.10 -8.81
N THR A 641 41.90 42.37 -8.53
CA THR A 641 41.95 41.43 -7.38
C THR A 641 42.58 42.03 -6.12
N THR A 642 42.01 41.72 -4.95
CA THR A 642 42.67 41.87 -3.64
C THR A 642 42.66 40.55 -2.88
N GLY A 643 43.70 40.31 -2.07
CA GLY A 643 44.00 39.00 -1.51
C GLY A 643 44.58 38.03 -2.56
N TYR A 644 44.81 36.77 -2.16
CA TYR A 644 45.42 35.78 -3.05
C TYR A 644 44.36 35.09 -3.93
N TRP A 645 44.59 35.08 -5.24
CA TRP A 645 43.84 34.30 -6.22
C TRP A 645 44.80 33.46 -7.07
N GLY A 646 44.52 32.16 -7.15
CA GLY A 646 45.18 31.26 -8.10
C GLY A 646 44.43 31.23 -9.43
N LYS A 647 45.12 30.82 -10.51
CA LYS A 647 44.54 30.64 -11.85
C LYS A 647 44.42 29.14 -12.17
N ALA A 648 43.36 28.73 -12.86
CA ALA A 648 43.22 27.35 -13.38
C ALA A 648 42.23 27.25 -14.54
N SER A 649 42.33 26.19 -15.34
CA SER A 649 41.46 25.89 -16.50
C SER A 649 40.89 24.46 -16.48
N GLY A 650 40.96 23.76 -15.34
CA GLY A 650 40.61 22.33 -15.23
C GLY A 650 39.11 22.02 -15.39
N VAL A 651 38.23 22.97 -15.10
CA VAL A 651 36.78 22.87 -15.40
C VAL A 651 36.51 23.62 -16.69
N LYS A 652 36.21 22.91 -17.79
CA LYS A 652 36.11 23.50 -19.13
C LYS A 652 34.99 24.53 -19.34
N ASN A 653 34.00 24.58 -18.45
CA ASN A 653 32.94 25.60 -18.49
C ASN A 653 33.48 26.92 -17.88
N HIS A 654 34.14 27.73 -18.71
CA HIS A 654 34.69 29.04 -18.35
C HIS A 654 34.83 29.94 -19.59
N VAL A 655 35.07 31.24 -19.38
CA VAL A 655 35.43 32.22 -20.43
C VAL A 655 36.95 32.38 -20.51
N GLY A 656 37.47 32.85 -21.64
CA GLY A 656 38.90 33.10 -21.81
C GLY A 656 39.72 31.80 -21.84
N SER A 657 40.84 31.74 -21.10
CA SER A 657 41.72 30.57 -21.04
C SER A 657 41.88 29.95 -19.65
N GLU A 658 41.35 30.60 -18.61
CA GLU A 658 41.56 30.29 -17.21
C GLU A 658 40.57 31.09 -16.36
N TYR A 659 40.11 30.56 -15.23
CA TYR A 659 39.34 31.28 -14.22
C TYR A 659 40.19 31.55 -12.97
N LEU A 660 39.81 32.56 -12.17
CA LEU A 660 40.40 32.81 -10.86
C LEU A 660 39.74 31.91 -9.81
N LEU A 661 40.52 31.46 -8.82
CA LEU A 661 40.03 30.74 -7.64
C LEU A 661 40.69 31.21 -6.34
N SER A 662 39.91 31.27 -5.26
CA SER A 662 40.43 31.54 -3.92
C SER A 662 39.67 30.82 -2.80
N ARG A 663 40.41 30.54 -1.73
CA ARG A 663 39.89 30.18 -0.39
C ARG A 663 40.45 31.10 0.70
N THR A 664 41.23 32.12 0.33
CA THR A 664 41.96 32.97 1.27
C THR A 664 40.99 34.00 1.85
N PRO A 665 40.68 33.98 3.16
CA PRO A 665 39.61 34.80 3.73
C PRO A 665 39.80 36.30 3.46
N GLY A 666 38.74 36.98 3.05
CA GLY A 666 38.74 38.41 2.75
C GLY A 666 39.16 38.75 1.32
N SER A 667 39.67 37.80 0.52
CA SER A 667 40.00 38.04 -0.89
C SER A 667 38.75 38.41 -1.71
N LYS A 668 38.92 39.35 -2.64
CA LYS A 668 37.90 39.88 -3.56
C LYS A 668 38.42 39.94 -5.00
N ALA A 669 37.52 39.84 -5.98
CA ALA A 669 37.79 40.16 -7.38
C ALA A 669 36.68 41.10 -7.89
N VAL A 670 37.06 42.27 -8.41
CA VAL A 670 36.14 43.35 -8.84
C VAL A 670 36.26 43.55 -10.35
N TYR A 671 35.13 43.56 -11.05
CA TYR A 671 35.06 43.65 -12.50
C TYR A 671 34.71 45.08 -12.95
N PRO A 672 35.65 45.83 -13.55
CA PRO A 672 35.42 47.17 -14.07
C PRO A 672 34.73 47.10 -15.44
N VAL A 673 33.50 47.58 -15.53
CA VAL A 673 32.73 47.66 -16.78
C VAL A 673 32.74 49.10 -17.29
N LYS A 674 32.82 49.32 -18.61
CA LYS A 674 32.63 50.64 -19.23
C LYS A 674 31.31 50.65 -20.00
N PHE A 675 30.27 51.22 -19.41
CA PHE A 675 28.97 51.34 -20.03
C PHE A 675 28.99 52.46 -21.11
N PRO A 676 28.51 52.19 -22.34
CA PRO A 676 28.52 53.19 -23.42
C PRO A 676 27.49 54.30 -23.19
N GLU A 677 26.35 53.97 -22.60
CA GLU A 677 25.21 54.85 -22.36
C GLU A 677 24.69 54.62 -20.92
N GLU A 678 23.84 55.53 -20.42
CA GLU A 678 23.13 55.29 -19.16
C GLU A 678 21.88 54.45 -19.45
N GLY A 679 21.65 53.39 -18.68
CA GLY A 679 20.50 52.53 -18.92
C GLY A 679 20.43 51.31 -18.01
N LYS A 680 19.44 50.45 -18.27
CA LYS A 680 19.20 49.22 -17.52
C LYS A 680 19.85 48.03 -18.24
N TYR A 681 20.89 47.47 -17.62
CA TYR A 681 21.66 46.34 -18.14
C TYR A 681 21.34 45.06 -17.36
N GLU A 682 21.30 43.91 -18.04
CA GLU A 682 21.35 42.63 -17.34
C GLU A 682 22.77 42.35 -16.87
N VAL A 683 22.95 42.00 -15.60
CA VAL A 683 24.23 41.53 -15.07
C VAL A 683 24.18 40.01 -15.02
N ARG A 684 25.10 39.37 -15.76
CA ARG A 684 25.34 37.93 -15.72
C ARG A 684 26.74 37.66 -15.17
N ILE A 685 27.00 36.44 -14.73
CA ILE A 685 28.33 35.97 -14.29
C ILE A 685 28.55 34.54 -14.74
N THR A 686 29.77 34.13 -15.09
CA THR A 686 30.08 32.71 -15.32
C THR A 686 30.57 32.01 -14.05
N ILE A 687 30.27 30.72 -13.92
CA ILE A 687 30.68 29.91 -12.77
C ILE A 687 31.28 28.56 -13.21
N ALA A 688 32.59 28.39 -12.99
CA ALA A 688 33.30 27.15 -13.29
C ALA A 688 32.96 26.04 -12.28
N GLN A 689 31.75 25.47 -12.44
CA GLN A 689 31.09 24.53 -11.55
C GLN A 689 31.99 23.38 -11.11
N HIS A 690 32.07 23.12 -9.80
CA HIS A 690 32.66 21.88 -9.29
C HIS A 690 32.19 21.55 -7.86
N ALA A 691 32.21 20.27 -7.49
CA ALA A 691 31.75 19.82 -6.16
C ALA A 691 32.55 20.43 -4.98
N ASN A 692 33.79 20.87 -5.22
CA ASN A 692 34.65 21.51 -4.20
C ASN A 692 34.55 23.05 -4.13
N ARG A 693 33.63 23.67 -4.89
CA ARG A 693 33.38 25.12 -4.79
C ARG A 693 32.63 25.48 -3.51
N SER A 694 32.52 26.77 -3.24
CA SER A 694 31.61 27.31 -2.22
C SER A 694 30.15 27.19 -2.68
N SER A 695 29.27 26.73 -1.78
CA SER A 695 27.81 26.71 -1.96
C SER A 695 27.15 28.07 -1.73
N LYS A 696 27.92 29.07 -1.30
CA LYS A 696 27.42 30.39 -0.87
C LYS A 696 28.46 31.50 -1.12
N THR A 697 29.06 31.49 -2.32
CA THR A 697 29.94 32.58 -2.79
C THR A 697 29.19 33.90 -2.70
N LEU A 698 29.81 34.93 -2.11
CA LEU A 698 29.23 36.27 -2.10
C LEU A 698 29.55 36.94 -3.44
N VAL A 699 28.53 37.42 -4.15
CA VAL A 699 28.69 38.26 -5.33
C VAL A 699 27.85 39.51 -5.15
N THR A 700 28.46 40.69 -5.19
CA THR A 700 27.79 41.98 -5.02
C THR A 700 27.77 42.74 -6.35
N VAL A 701 26.59 43.21 -6.76
CA VAL A 701 26.42 44.13 -7.89
C VAL A 701 26.36 45.56 -7.34
N ARG A 702 27.26 46.44 -7.79
CA ARG A 702 27.25 47.88 -7.51
C ARG A 702 26.57 48.59 -8.66
N HIS A 703 25.43 49.22 -8.44
CA HIS A 703 24.63 49.86 -9.49
C HIS A 703 24.23 51.29 -9.07
N LYS A 704 23.59 52.05 -9.97
CA LYS A 704 23.20 53.45 -9.74
C LYS A 704 22.35 53.65 -8.47
N GLY A 705 21.61 52.62 -8.04
CA GLY A 705 20.75 52.63 -6.86
C GLY A 705 21.38 52.12 -5.56
N GLY A 706 22.61 51.60 -5.57
CA GLY A 706 23.28 51.06 -4.38
C GLY A 706 24.11 49.79 -4.63
N GLU A 707 24.18 48.92 -3.62
CA GLU A 707 24.76 47.58 -3.72
C GLU A 707 23.71 46.50 -3.44
N GLU A 708 23.57 45.50 -4.33
CA GLU A 708 22.76 44.29 -4.07
C GLU A 708 23.67 43.05 -4.01
N ALA A 709 23.40 42.13 -3.07
CA ALA A 709 24.36 41.11 -2.67
C ALA A 709 23.77 39.69 -2.67
N PHE A 710 24.33 38.82 -3.52
CA PHE A 710 23.84 37.48 -3.83
C PHE A 710 24.70 36.37 -3.21
N ARG A 711 24.08 35.23 -2.91
CA ARG A 711 24.76 34.01 -2.43
C ARG A 711 24.66 32.89 -3.46
N ILE A 712 25.70 32.77 -4.28
CA ILE A 712 25.74 31.89 -5.45
C ILE A 712 26.34 30.53 -5.09
N ASN A 713 25.65 29.45 -5.48
CA ASN A 713 26.07 28.07 -5.23
C ASN A 713 26.87 27.51 -6.41
N GLN A 714 28.20 27.72 -6.38
CA GLN A 714 29.11 27.33 -7.46
C GLN A 714 29.38 25.81 -7.54
N ARG A 715 28.65 24.98 -6.75
CA ARG A 715 28.62 23.51 -6.91
C ARG A 715 27.59 23.05 -7.95
N ILE A 716 26.61 23.90 -8.26
CA ILE A 716 25.60 23.70 -9.30
C ILE A 716 26.01 24.53 -10.53
N SER A 717 25.49 24.19 -11.71
CA SER A 717 25.72 24.95 -12.94
C SER A 717 25.13 26.36 -12.86
N ALA A 718 25.54 27.22 -13.79
CA ALA A 718 24.74 28.38 -14.15
C ALA A 718 23.30 27.95 -14.53
N GLY A 719 22.34 28.86 -14.35
CA GLY A 719 20.90 28.53 -14.47
C GLY A 719 20.31 27.85 -13.23
N SER A 720 20.96 27.96 -12.07
CA SER A 720 20.41 27.48 -10.79
C SER A 720 19.82 28.59 -9.92
N PHE A 721 20.31 29.82 -10.07
CA PHE A 721 19.69 31.06 -9.60
C PHE A 721 19.02 31.78 -10.80
N ASN A 722 18.15 32.77 -10.56
CA ASN A 722 17.39 33.56 -11.56
C ASN A 722 17.26 32.95 -12.98
N LYS A 723 16.46 31.88 -13.13
CA LYS A 723 16.45 31.05 -14.35
C LYS A 723 16.14 31.81 -15.64
N GLY A 724 15.17 32.72 -15.63
CA GLY A 724 14.67 33.40 -16.85
C GLY A 724 15.68 34.32 -17.55
N GLY A 725 16.83 34.60 -16.94
CA GLY A 725 17.95 35.32 -17.56
C GLY A 725 19.23 34.48 -17.71
N SER A 726 19.19 33.19 -17.35
CA SER A 726 20.39 32.37 -17.17
C SER A 726 20.48 31.22 -18.17
N ASP A 727 21.70 30.84 -18.54
CA ASP A 727 22.01 29.73 -19.43
C ASP A 727 23.09 28.79 -18.83
N GLY A 728 23.57 27.83 -19.61
CA GLY A 728 24.55 26.83 -19.15
C GLY A 728 25.96 27.36 -18.84
N TYR A 729 26.29 28.56 -19.30
CA TYR A 729 27.52 29.29 -18.99
C TYR A 729 27.26 30.43 -18.01
N PHE A 730 26.22 31.24 -18.28
CA PHE A 730 25.96 32.51 -17.61
C PHE A 730 24.82 32.43 -16.60
N GLN A 731 25.13 32.78 -15.36
CA GLN A 731 24.20 32.94 -14.26
C GLN A 731 23.78 34.41 -14.17
N SER A 732 22.53 34.73 -14.50
CA SER A 732 21.97 36.07 -14.30
C SER A 732 21.86 36.40 -12.81
N LEU A 733 22.17 37.66 -12.47
CA LEU A 733 21.93 38.27 -11.16
C LEU A 733 20.71 39.21 -11.18
N GLY A 734 20.23 39.59 -12.36
CA GLY A 734 19.10 40.52 -12.54
C GLY A 734 19.41 41.69 -13.48
N PHE A 735 18.48 42.64 -13.56
CA PHE A 735 18.59 43.84 -14.40
C PHE A 735 18.73 45.10 -13.55
N PHE A 736 19.84 45.81 -13.68
CA PHE A 736 20.23 46.95 -12.85
C PHE A 736 20.52 48.19 -13.69
N GLU A 737 20.29 49.38 -13.15
CA GLU A 737 20.62 50.64 -13.82
C GLU A 737 22.07 51.06 -13.55
N PHE A 738 22.78 51.44 -14.61
CA PHE A 738 24.15 51.93 -14.57
C PHE A 738 24.27 53.26 -15.32
N PRO A 739 25.08 54.22 -14.83
CA PRO A 739 25.41 55.43 -15.58
C PRO A 739 26.38 55.14 -16.72
N SER A 740 26.44 56.03 -17.70
CA SER A 740 27.46 55.97 -18.76
C SER A 740 28.87 56.18 -18.19
N GLY A 741 29.85 55.42 -18.68
CA GLY A 741 31.25 55.52 -18.28
C GLY A 741 31.78 54.30 -17.50
N PRO A 742 32.97 54.42 -16.89
CA PRO A 742 33.64 53.33 -16.16
C PRO A 742 33.05 53.14 -14.75
N TRP A 743 32.78 51.89 -14.37
CA TRP A 743 32.11 51.55 -13.11
C TRP A 743 32.54 50.17 -12.60
N ASP A 744 32.83 50.05 -11.29
CA ASP A 744 33.26 48.80 -10.64
C ASP A 744 32.04 47.92 -10.30
N ALA A 745 31.42 47.36 -11.35
CA ALA A 745 30.06 46.86 -11.35
C ALA A 745 29.81 45.57 -10.54
N VAL A 746 30.77 44.63 -10.48
CA VAL A 746 30.56 43.33 -9.81
C VAL A 746 31.77 42.96 -8.96
N GLU A 747 31.52 42.55 -7.71
CA GLU A 747 32.53 42.04 -6.78
C GLU A 747 32.23 40.60 -6.34
N PHE A 748 33.12 39.67 -6.64
CA PHE A 748 33.15 38.34 -6.00
C PHE A 748 33.95 38.40 -4.70
N SER A 749 33.45 37.79 -3.62
CA SER A 749 34.15 37.73 -2.33
C SER A 749 34.12 36.35 -1.67
N THR A 750 35.25 36.01 -1.06
CA THR A 750 35.41 34.83 -0.18
C THR A 750 34.68 34.95 1.16
N LYS A 751 34.15 36.13 1.52
CA LYS A 751 33.58 36.42 2.85
C LYS A 751 32.37 35.53 3.18
N GLY A 752 32.60 34.56 4.07
CA GLY A 752 31.60 33.61 4.56
C GLY A 752 31.35 32.39 3.67
N GLY A 753 32.18 32.16 2.65
CA GLY A 753 32.14 30.94 1.82
C GLY A 753 32.45 29.65 2.61
N ASP A 754 32.14 28.50 2.01
CA ASP A 754 32.35 27.14 2.58
C ASP A 754 33.10 26.20 1.63
N GLY A 755 33.88 26.76 0.69
CA GLY A 755 34.65 26.05 -0.30
C GLY A 755 35.44 27.02 -1.17
N LEU A 756 35.98 26.56 -2.31
CA LEU A 756 36.67 27.44 -3.25
C LEU A 756 35.67 28.39 -3.93
N VAL A 757 35.87 29.69 -3.80
CA VAL A 757 35.23 30.68 -4.66
C VAL A 757 35.93 30.69 -6.01
N VAL A 758 35.15 30.76 -7.08
CA VAL A 758 35.63 31.12 -8.43
C VAL A 758 35.13 32.50 -8.80
N ALA A 759 35.96 33.24 -9.53
CA ALA A 759 35.57 34.40 -10.33
C ALA A 759 36.10 34.17 -11.76
N ASP A 760 35.24 34.32 -12.76
CA ASP A 760 35.53 34.00 -14.16
C ASP A 760 35.23 35.23 -15.03
N ALA A 761 34.09 35.32 -15.69
CA ALA A 761 33.67 36.52 -16.42
C ALA A 761 32.34 37.11 -15.88
N VAL A 762 32.11 38.36 -16.28
CA VAL A 762 30.89 39.16 -16.09
C VAL A 762 30.46 39.66 -17.45
#